data_AF-A0A9N9VM03-F1
#
_entry.id   AF-A0A9N9VM03-F1
#
_cell.length_a   1.000
_cell.length_b   1.000
_cell.length_c   1.000
_cell.angle_alpha   90.00
_cell.angle_beta   90.00
_cell.angle_gamma   90.00
#
_symmetry.space_group_name_H-M   'P 1'
#
loop_
_entity.id
_entity.type
_entity.pdbx_description
1 polymer ?
#
loop_
_entity_poly.entity_id
_entity_poly.type
_entity_poly.pdbx_seq_one_letter_code
_entity_poly.pdbx_strand_id
1 'polypeptide(L)'
;MSLRMLAANLLVAFGPAWLPSVAGQQDPLSRVKEACPDYAQYAAYPHRPLSTGPLGLPFQRPDPRCRTFHSDEIERVIDEVTSRIQDRDLARLFENAFPSTTDTTVKFHTDGKSTGFFRFGGLKSFGEDGAWKGPQSFIITGDIIAEWLRDSTNQLRPYQTLAQKDPAIFQLLLGAINTQSEYVIESPYCNAFQPPPISNLPIASNGQDDKVHPAYEQNFVFECKYELDSLGHFLALANDFYDHTGSTDFVNQRWLLAVKTLLQVLEQQSQPAFDPKTGKYLRNEYTFQRNTNIGTETLSLQGLGNPLNSGTGLVRSAFRPSDDATILGFFIPANAMMSVELSRASKVLKKAGKSALSAELEKWSTQLRDGVMEHGIVKHKKYGDVFAYEVDGYGSSIMMDDANYPSLLALPVMGFCDADDPVYQNTRKMILEKQGNPYYLEGRDFRGIGGPHIGLRNAWPMSLLIQAQTSDDDEEIKDCLDLVLNSAKLGLVHESIDVDRASQYTRSWFAWANGVFAVTILDLAKRKPHLIFGEGAKPYELFPDSSAMTVEPLHSIHININMAKHAINFLRGWPSPSLLPAHLLAGAAQRLLTNPTVFVPALQYGPDEGYRPLREGLAAWLGRHYSVDPDPERICITGGASQNVANVLQSYTDPVFTRAVWLVAPVFHLACPIFEDSGFRGRLYAAPEDEDGIDVEVLEAKLKAFEELENKKGDQGEPYKNPGPLRKLYRHVIYAVPSCGNPSGKTMSLKRREGLVRLARKYDALIIADDVYDFLQWRIPSEPGVWPAEMPPEAYLPRLSDIDQALGIPEGGFGNVVSNGSFSKIAGPGVRTGWAEGTRAFAFGLAQTASSKSGGAPSQLCAAMLSDLVHSGELQKHIDQVIRPSLQRRHKLMLDTLRQHLVPLGAEVRHSSLLGADIYGGYFVWIAHNLGVSSDVISKAAQEEENMIIGGGNMFAVKGDDSVRFDNEIRLTFAWLEEHDIVDGVERLGALLQRIKANPEHYRATGDKTAQDQGRVVDSFK
;
A
#
# COMPACT_ATOMS: atom_id res chain seq x y z
N MET A 1 -74.32 6.12 -33.67
CA MET A 1 -74.94 4.78 -33.75
C MET A 1 -73.91 3.84 -34.37
N SER A 2 -73.45 2.89 -33.55
CA SER A 2 -72.68 1.66 -33.82
C SER A 2 -71.21 1.65 -34.31
N LEU A 3 -70.39 1.16 -33.37
CA LEU A 3 -69.12 0.42 -33.41
C LEU A 3 -68.87 -0.54 -34.60
N ARG A 4 -67.58 -0.79 -34.93
CA ARG A 4 -66.86 -2.07 -34.66
C ARG A 4 -65.35 -2.06 -35.05
N MET A 5 -64.51 -2.01 -34.00
CA MET A 5 -63.28 -2.78 -33.64
C MET A 5 -62.11 -3.10 -34.61
N LEU A 6 -60.91 -2.67 -34.10
CA LEU A 6 -59.63 -3.39 -33.87
C LEU A 6 -58.63 -3.66 -35.02
N ALA A 7 -57.48 -2.98 -35.03
CA ALA A 7 -56.24 -3.31 -34.26
C ALA A 7 -55.09 -2.36 -34.70
N ALA A 8 -54.76 -1.32 -33.92
CA ALA A 8 -53.61 -1.23 -32.97
C ALA A 8 -52.22 -1.13 -33.64
N ASN A 9 -51.83 0.05 -34.16
CA ASN A 9 -51.01 1.14 -33.54
C ASN A 9 -49.48 0.89 -33.64
N LEU A 10 -48.73 1.34 -34.66
CA LEU A 10 -48.32 2.70 -35.11
C LEU A 10 -47.36 3.47 -34.16
N LEU A 11 -46.07 3.42 -34.55
CA LEU A 11 -45.05 4.47 -34.57
C LEU A 11 -45.57 5.92 -34.35
N VAL A 12 -45.02 6.63 -33.36
CA VAL A 12 -44.78 8.10 -33.44
C VAL A 12 -43.52 8.50 -32.66
N ALA A 13 -42.66 9.20 -33.41
CA ALA A 13 -41.70 10.29 -33.14
C ALA A 13 -41.13 10.59 -31.73
N PHE A 14 -39.82 10.83 -31.80
CA PHE A 14 -38.87 11.39 -30.83
C PHE A 14 -39.28 12.73 -30.20
N GLY A 15 -39.31 12.74 -28.86
CA GLY A 15 -39.01 13.90 -28.02
C GLY A 15 -37.85 13.52 -27.09
N PRO A 16 -37.03 14.47 -26.58
CA PRO A 16 -35.91 14.14 -25.70
C PRO A 16 -36.47 13.61 -24.39
N ALA A 17 -36.30 12.31 -24.16
CA ALA A 17 -36.61 11.72 -22.86
C ALA A 17 -35.62 12.29 -21.84
N TRP A 18 -36.13 13.19 -20.99
CA TRP A 18 -35.54 13.46 -19.69
C TRP A 18 -35.41 12.12 -18.97
N LEU A 19 -34.20 11.58 -18.91
CA LEU A 19 -33.87 10.52 -17.97
C LEU A 19 -33.86 11.15 -16.56
N PRO A 20 -34.53 10.57 -15.56
CA PRO A 20 -34.42 11.06 -14.20
C PRO A 20 -32.96 10.93 -13.77
N SER A 21 -32.35 12.03 -13.34
CA SER A 21 -31.10 11.97 -12.59
C SER A 21 -31.36 11.17 -11.32
N VAL A 22 -30.78 9.98 -11.22
CA VAL A 22 -30.74 9.23 -9.96
C VAL A 22 -29.77 9.98 -9.04
N ALA A 23 -30.29 10.94 -8.29
CA ALA A 23 -29.62 11.45 -7.11
C ALA A 23 -29.58 10.32 -6.08
N GLY A 24 -28.39 9.83 -5.74
CA GLY A 24 -28.22 8.85 -4.67
C GLY A 24 -27.22 7.70 -4.91
N GLN A 25 -26.60 7.57 -6.08
CA GLN A 25 -25.50 6.61 -6.21
C GLN A 25 -24.18 7.26 -5.78
N GLN A 26 -23.78 7.01 -4.54
CA GLN A 26 -22.36 6.92 -4.21
C GLN A 26 -21.83 5.71 -4.99
N ASP A 27 -21.38 5.96 -6.21
CA ASP A 27 -20.89 4.90 -7.09
C ASP A 27 -19.69 4.25 -6.39
N PRO A 28 -19.66 2.91 -6.20
CA PRO A 28 -18.46 2.25 -5.73
C PRO A 28 -17.35 2.63 -6.70
N LEU A 29 -16.35 3.38 -6.22
CA LEU A 29 -15.17 3.86 -6.94
C LEU A 29 -14.44 2.69 -7.60
N SER A 30 -14.97 2.16 -8.70
CA SER A 30 -14.52 0.93 -9.33
C SER A 30 -13.78 1.20 -10.64
N ARG A 31 -13.84 2.42 -11.17
CA ARG A 31 -13.17 2.82 -12.42
C ARG A 31 -12.05 3.84 -12.26
N VAL A 32 -11.91 4.49 -11.10
CA VAL A 32 -10.90 5.56 -10.87
C VAL A 32 -9.92 5.26 -9.72
N LYS A 33 -10.18 4.21 -8.92
CA LYS A 33 -9.41 3.87 -7.70
C LYS A 33 -7.94 3.57 -7.94
N GLU A 34 -7.60 3.27 -9.17
CA GLU A 34 -6.40 2.52 -9.52
C GLU A 34 -5.32 3.49 -10.09
N ALA A 35 -5.72 4.71 -10.48
CA ALA A 35 -4.87 5.87 -10.80
C ALA A 35 -4.62 6.79 -9.59
N CYS A 36 -5.29 6.52 -8.46
CA CYS A 36 -5.18 7.29 -7.25
C CYS A 36 -3.94 6.87 -6.45
N PRO A 37 -3.06 7.82 -6.07
CA PRO A 37 -1.88 7.48 -5.30
C PRO A 37 -2.27 6.85 -3.96
N ASP A 38 -1.48 5.89 -3.50
CA ASP A 38 -1.56 5.42 -2.12
C ASP A 38 -1.38 6.63 -1.19
N TYR A 39 -2.43 6.96 -0.43
CA TYR A 39 -2.43 8.18 0.36
C TYR A 39 -1.42 8.14 1.51
N ALA A 40 -1.05 6.95 1.99
CA ALA A 40 0.04 6.82 2.97
C ALA A 40 1.37 7.34 2.41
N GLN A 41 1.64 7.07 1.13
CA GLN A 41 2.80 7.60 0.43
C GLN A 41 2.60 9.06 0.04
N TYR A 42 1.41 9.44 -0.44
CA TYR A 42 1.11 10.80 -0.86
C TYR A 42 1.30 11.80 0.29
N ALA A 43 0.74 11.51 1.46
CA ALA A 43 0.82 12.37 2.65
C ALA A 43 2.25 12.56 3.17
N ALA A 44 3.21 11.71 2.78
CA ALA A 44 4.60 11.81 3.22
C ALA A 44 5.44 12.87 2.47
N TYR A 45 4.88 13.51 1.43
CA TYR A 45 5.59 14.48 0.59
C TYR A 45 4.81 15.79 0.44
N PRO A 46 5.48 16.94 0.25
CA PRO A 46 4.82 18.21 0.01
C PRO A 46 4.34 18.33 -1.45
N HIS A 47 3.09 18.75 -1.65
CA HIS A 47 2.51 19.00 -2.99
C HIS A 47 2.13 20.46 -3.21
N ARG A 48 2.24 20.89 -4.47
CA ARG A 48 1.81 22.23 -4.91
C ARG A 48 0.30 22.22 -5.23
N PRO A 49 -0.38 23.38 -5.17
CA PRO A 49 0.16 24.69 -4.81
C PRO A 49 0.41 24.84 -3.31
N LEU A 50 1.52 25.49 -2.95
CA LEU A 50 1.77 25.88 -1.56
C LEU A 50 0.82 27.02 -1.17
N SER A 51 0.49 27.14 0.12
CA SER A 51 -0.17 28.33 0.66
C SER A 51 0.68 29.59 0.43
N THR A 52 0.04 30.76 0.51
CA THR A 52 0.71 32.06 0.39
C THR A 52 1.15 32.65 1.73
N GLY A 53 1.04 31.87 2.82
CA GLY A 53 1.51 32.26 4.14
C GLY A 53 3.03 32.07 4.30
N PRO A 54 3.62 32.55 5.42
CA PRO A 54 5.05 32.47 5.67
C PRO A 54 5.61 31.04 5.76
N LEU A 55 4.80 30.05 6.16
CA LEU A 55 5.22 28.64 6.23
C LEU A 55 5.15 27.93 4.89
N GLY A 56 4.31 28.41 3.96
CA GLY A 56 4.17 27.82 2.63
C GLY A 56 3.70 26.37 2.68
N LEU A 57 2.70 26.06 3.52
CA LEU A 57 2.17 24.72 3.70
C LEU A 57 1.67 24.10 2.38
N PRO A 58 2.01 22.83 2.11
CA PRO A 58 1.60 22.14 0.90
C PRO A 58 0.11 21.80 0.89
N PHE A 59 -0.41 21.58 -0.31
CA PHE A 59 -1.74 21.00 -0.51
C PHE A 59 -1.68 19.48 -0.27
N GLN A 60 -2.66 18.94 0.47
CA GLN A 60 -2.65 17.51 0.81
C GLN A 60 -3.95 16.78 0.49
N ARG A 61 -4.98 17.45 -0.01
CA ARG A 61 -6.17 16.71 -0.45
C ARG A 61 -5.87 15.90 -1.71
N PRO A 62 -6.38 14.67 -1.84
CA PRO A 62 -6.33 13.94 -3.10
C PRO A 62 -7.03 14.71 -4.22
N ASP A 63 -6.69 14.36 -5.47
CA ASP A 63 -7.51 14.74 -6.63
C ASP A 63 -8.98 14.42 -6.33
N PRO A 64 -9.95 15.28 -6.70
CA PRO A 64 -11.37 15.04 -6.42
C PRO A 64 -11.88 13.66 -6.79
N ARG A 65 -11.33 13.04 -7.84
CA ARG A 65 -11.71 11.69 -8.29
C ARG A 65 -11.18 10.55 -7.41
N CYS A 66 -10.21 10.87 -6.54
CA CYS A 66 -9.57 9.95 -5.60
C CYS A 66 -10.09 10.07 -4.17
N ARG A 67 -10.98 11.04 -3.93
CA ARG A 67 -11.62 11.22 -2.63
C ARG A 67 -12.59 10.07 -2.37
N THR A 68 -12.49 9.47 -1.20
CA THR A 68 -13.24 8.24 -0.89
C THR A 68 -14.73 8.45 -0.62
N PHE A 69 -15.12 9.68 -0.31
CA PHE A 69 -16.49 10.09 -0.04
C PHE A 69 -16.65 11.57 -0.41
N HIS A 70 -17.74 11.92 -1.11
CA HIS A 70 -18.01 13.28 -1.55
C HIS A 70 -19.23 13.88 -0.84
N SER A 71 -19.14 15.15 -0.47
CA SER A 71 -20.23 15.95 0.12
C SER A 71 -20.06 17.41 -0.31
N ASP A 72 -21.10 17.97 -0.93
CA ASP A 72 -21.10 19.39 -1.32
C ASP A 72 -21.12 20.31 -0.08
N GLU A 73 -21.74 19.87 1.02
CA GLU A 73 -21.73 20.62 2.28
C GLU A 73 -20.33 20.68 2.91
N ILE A 74 -19.51 19.64 2.76
CA ILE A 74 -18.11 19.68 3.19
C ILE A 74 -17.33 20.73 2.39
N GLU A 75 -17.45 20.74 1.06
CA GLU A 75 -16.77 21.74 0.23
C GLU A 75 -17.26 23.16 0.55
N ARG A 76 -18.56 23.36 0.78
CA ARG A 76 -19.12 24.66 1.20
C ARG A 76 -18.50 25.15 2.51
N VAL A 77 -18.37 24.28 3.52
CA VAL A 77 -17.76 24.66 4.81
C VAL A 77 -16.30 25.01 4.63
N ILE A 78 -15.56 24.26 3.80
CA ILE A 78 -14.16 24.57 3.48
C ILE A 78 -14.08 25.99 2.89
N ASP A 79 -14.88 26.29 1.87
CA ASP A 79 -14.87 27.60 1.21
C ASP A 79 -15.26 28.73 2.18
N GLU A 80 -16.32 28.56 2.97
CA GLU A 80 -16.79 29.57 3.92
C GLU A 80 -15.80 29.86 5.03
N VAL A 81 -15.19 28.82 5.61
CA VAL A 81 -14.24 28.97 6.72
C VAL A 81 -12.91 29.51 6.19
N THR A 82 -12.33 28.89 5.17
CA THR A 82 -10.99 29.26 4.66
C THR A 82 -10.96 30.66 4.03
N SER A 83 -12.05 31.12 3.41
CA SER A 83 -12.15 32.48 2.88
C SER A 83 -12.10 33.55 3.97
N ARG A 84 -12.52 33.20 5.19
CA ARG A 84 -12.56 34.10 6.35
C ARG A 84 -11.32 34.03 7.23
N ILE A 85 -10.60 32.91 7.25
CA ILE A 85 -9.36 32.76 8.02
C ILE A 85 -8.33 33.77 7.49
N GLN A 86 -7.73 34.55 8.40
CA GLN A 86 -6.72 35.55 8.02
C GLN A 86 -5.37 34.93 7.70
N ASP A 87 -4.93 33.99 8.55
CA ASP A 87 -3.69 33.25 8.35
C ASP A 87 -3.86 32.23 7.20
N ARG A 88 -3.09 32.42 6.12
CA ARG A 88 -3.18 31.59 4.91
C ARG A 88 -2.58 30.20 5.08
N ASP A 89 -1.68 30.00 6.04
CA ASP A 89 -1.19 28.68 6.41
C ASP A 89 -2.24 27.95 7.26
N LEU A 90 -2.87 28.64 8.22
CA LEU A 90 -3.97 28.06 8.99
C LEU A 90 -5.16 27.67 8.10
N ALA A 91 -5.49 28.53 7.13
CA ALA A 91 -6.52 28.25 6.13
C ALA A 91 -6.18 27.00 5.31
N ARG A 92 -4.92 26.84 4.87
CA ARG A 92 -4.47 25.66 4.14
C ARG A 92 -4.53 24.40 5.01
N LEU A 93 -4.12 24.48 6.27
CA LEU A 93 -4.19 23.34 7.18
C LEU A 93 -5.65 22.92 7.42
N PHE A 94 -6.57 23.87 7.58
CA PHE A 94 -8.01 23.57 7.68
C PHE A 94 -8.57 22.93 6.41
N GLU A 95 -8.23 23.47 5.24
CA GLU A 95 -8.62 22.90 3.94
C GLU A 95 -8.16 21.46 3.78
N ASN A 96 -6.94 21.13 4.20
CA ASN A 96 -6.41 19.77 4.14
C ASN A 96 -6.99 18.85 5.23
N ALA A 97 -7.15 19.35 6.46
CA ALA A 97 -7.49 18.53 7.62
C ALA A 97 -9.00 18.27 7.75
N PHE A 98 -9.84 19.28 7.49
CA PHE A 98 -11.30 19.16 7.68
C PHE A 98 -11.92 18.01 6.89
N PRO A 99 -11.61 17.79 5.59
CA PRO A 99 -12.16 16.67 4.83
C PRO A 99 -11.26 15.43 4.87
N SER A 100 -10.20 15.37 5.69
CA SER A 100 -9.18 14.30 5.60
C SER A 100 -9.79 12.90 5.70
N THR A 101 -10.78 12.71 6.58
CA THR A 101 -11.51 11.45 6.73
C THR A 101 -12.34 11.10 5.49
N THR A 102 -13.16 12.02 4.99
CA THR A 102 -14.03 11.75 3.83
C THR A 102 -13.21 11.62 2.55
N ASP A 103 -12.12 12.36 2.42
CA ASP A 103 -11.21 12.29 1.29
C ASP A 103 -10.43 10.96 1.28
N THR A 104 -10.13 10.34 2.43
CA THR A 104 -9.09 9.27 2.46
C THR A 104 -9.42 8.00 3.26
N THR A 105 -10.26 8.07 4.30
CA THR A 105 -10.44 6.96 5.26
C THR A 105 -11.80 6.28 5.22
N VAL A 106 -12.81 6.84 4.55
CA VAL A 106 -14.09 6.17 4.30
C VAL A 106 -13.88 5.07 3.24
N LYS A 107 -13.35 3.92 3.66
CA LYS A 107 -12.88 2.89 2.71
C LYS A 107 -14.01 2.09 2.08
N PHE A 108 -15.16 2.03 2.76
CA PHE A 108 -16.38 1.42 2.24
C PHE A 108 -17.60 2.15 2.83
N HIS A 109 -18.61 2.38 1.99
CA HIS A 109 -19.93 2.86 2.39
C HIS A 109 -21.01 2.24 1.49
N THR A 110 -22.15 1.88 2.05
CA THR A 110 -23.34 1.42 1.31
C THR A 110 -24.61 1.94 1.99
N ASP A 111 -25.66 2.18 1.20
CA ASP A 111 -26.99 2.64 1.62
C ASP A 111 -27.98 1.49 1.93
N GLY A 112 -27.57 0.23 1.72
CA GLY A 112 -28.31 -0.95 2.19
C GLY A 112 -29.07 -1.77 1.15
N LYS A 113 -28.71 -1.74 -0.15
CA LYS A 113 -29.34 -2.63 -1.14
C LYS A 113 -28.38 -3.18 -2.22
N SER A 114 -27.62 -4.24 -1.90
CA SER A 114 -27.37 -5.31 -2.87
C SER A 114 -26.78 -6.60 -2.25
N THR A 115 -27.46 -7.71 -2.56
CA THR A 115 -27.03 -9.11 -2.59
C THR A 115 -26.87 -9.91 -1.29
N GLY A 116 -27.57 -11.05 -1.27
CA GLY A 116 -27.65 -12.03 -0.18
C GLY A 116 -26.30 -12.61 0.25
N PHE A 117 -26.18 -12.69 1.56
CA PHE A 117 -25.10 -13.35 2.28
C PHE A 117 -25.23 -14.89 2.16
N PHE A 118 -24.24 -15.57 1.58
CA PHE A 118 -24.06 -17.02 1.67
C PHE A 118 -22.87 -17.31 2.59
N ARG A 119 -23.09 -18.05 3.68
CA ARG A 119 -22.07 -18.43 4.67
C ARG A 119 -21.59 -19.86 4.39
N PHE A 120 -20.27 -20.06 4.24
CA PHE A 120 -19.61 -21.36 4.39
C PHE A 120 -19.03 -21.46 5.80
N GLY A 121 -19.37 -22.52 6.55
CA GLY A 121 -18.76 -22.85 7.84
C GLY A 121 -19.78 -23.00 8.97
N GLY A 122 -20.02 -24.25 9.38
CA GLY A 122 -21.07 -24.62 10.32
C GLY A 122 -20.68 -24.50 11.79
N LEU A 123 -21.31 -23.55 12.48
CA LEU A 123 -21.80 -23.69 13.85
C LEU A 123 -23.01 -22.76 13.99
N LYS A 124 -24.19 -23.34 14.26
CA LYS A 124 -25.41 -22.58 14.53
C LYS A 124 -25.22 -21.77 15.81
N SER A 125 -24.96 -20.47 15.68
CA SER A 125 -25.05 -19.53 16.79
C SER A 125 -26.52 -19.19 17.06
N PHE A 126 -26.91 -19.17 18.33
CA PHE A 126 -28.25 -18.79 18.76
C PHE A 126 -28.52 -17.32 18.41
N GLY A 127 -29.40 -17.07 17.42
CA GLY A 127 -29.93 -15.74 17.11
C GLY A 127 -29.96 -15.38 15.63
N GLU A 128 -30.56 -16.22 14.77
CA GLU A 128 -30.75 -15.93 13.33
C GLU A 128 -32.03 -15.12 13.03
N ASP A 129 -32.69 -14.53 14.03
CA ASP A 129 -33.75 -13.55 13.82
C ASP A 129 -33.15 -12.14 13.75
N GLY A 130 -33.09 -11.54 12.54
CA GLY A 130 -32.84 -10.10 12.38
C GLY A 130 -31.54 -9.67 11.71
N ALA A 131 -31.05 -10.40 10.69
CA ALA A 131 -29.95 -9.96 9.84
C ALA A 131 -30.17 -8.50 9.34
N TRP A 132 -29.11 -7.71 9.45
CA TRP A 132 -29.11 -6.26 9.27
C TRP A 132 -29.41 -5.82 7.81
N LYS A 133 -30.07 -4.64 7.63
CA LYS A 133 -30.63 -4.15 6.34
C LYS A 133 -30.46 -2.64 6.07
N GLY A 134 -29.63 -1.92 6.83
CA GLY A 134 -29.49 -0.44 6.75
C GLY A 134 -28.30 0.03 5.90
N PRO A 135 -27.74 1.23 6.14
CA PRO A 135 -26.43 1.65 5.62
C PRO A 135 -25.24 1.16 6.46
N GLN A 136 -24.10 0.80 5.85
CA GLN A 136 -22.88 0.40 6.55
C GLN A 136 -21.70 1.22 6.06
N SER A 137 -20.84 1.63 6.98
CA SER A 137 -19.64 2.44 6.69
C SER A 137 -18.43 1.84 7.40
N PHE A 138 -17.31 1.71 6.71
CA PHE A 138 -16.04 1.25 7.28
C PHE A 138 -15.00 2.35 7.16
N ILE A 139 -14.48 2.80 8.30
CA ILE A 139 -13.62 3.98 8.43
C ILE A 139 -12.27 3.55 9.02
N ILE A 140 -11.23 3.60 8.20
CA ILE A 140 -9.88 3.20 8.62
C ILE A 140 -9.18 4.31 9.41
N THR A 141 -8.15 3.98 10.21
CA THR A 141 -7.41 5.01 10.96
C THR A 141 -6.58 5.95 10.07
N GLY A 142 -6.15 5.43 8.92
CA GLY A 142 -5.29 6.09 7.96
C GLY A 142 -4.34 5.07 7.32
N ASP A 143 -3.07 5.17 7.68
CA ASP A 143 -1.99 4.26 7.24
C ASP A 143 -2.18 2.78 7.65
N ILE A 144 -3.15 2.47 8.51
CA ILE A 144 -3.53 1.11 8.91
C ILE A 144 -4.93 0.80 8.37
N ILE A 145 -5.06 -0.30 7.62
CA ILE A 145 -6.33 -0.75 7.03
C ILE A 145 -7.13 -1.57 8.06
N ALA A 146 -7.54 -0.92 9.14
CA ALA A 146 -8.45 -1.44 10.15
C ALA A 146 -9.20 -0.28 10.82
N GLU A 147 -10.37 -0.59 11.39
CA GLU A 147 -11.23 0.39 12.06
C GLU A 147 -11.11 0.26 13.57
N TRP A 148 -10.64 1.32 14.24
CA TRP A 148 -10.77 1.47 15.68
C TRP A 148 -12.10 2.16 15.99
N LEU A 149 -12.82 1.68 17.02
CA LEU A 149 -14.07 2.32 17.46
C LEU A 149 -13.81 3.77 17.91
N ARG A 150 -12.68 4.01 18.57
CA ARG A 150 -12.20 5.35 18.96
C ARG A 150 -11.94 6.24 17.76
N ASP A 151 -11.03 5.82 16.88
CA ASP A 151 -10.57 6.64 15.76
C ASP A 151 -11.71 7.00 14.81
N SER A 152 -12.50 6.01 14.38
CA SER A 152 -13.63 6.25 13.46
C SER A 152 -14.66 7.23 14.03
N THR A 153 -14.95 7.15 15.34
CA THR A 153 -15.84 8.09 16.02
C THR A 153 -15.28 9.52 16.00
N ASN A 154 -14.03 9.71 16.39
CA ASN A 154 -13.42 11.03 16.44
C ASN A 154 -13.15 11.62 15.05
N GLN A 155 -12.86 10.78 14.06
CA GLN A 155 -12.74 11.16 12.65
C GLN A 155 -14.05 11.70 12.07
N LEU A 156 -15.19 11.16 12.50
CA LEU A 156 -16.51 11.54 11.99
C LEU A 156 -17.14 12.73 12.74
N ARG A 157 -16.61 13.08 13.92
CA ARG A 157 -17.12 14.17 14.77
C ARG A 157 -17.27 15.53 14.08
N PRO A 158 -16.34 15.99 13.21
CA PRO A 158 -16.48 17.28 12.51
C PRO A 158 -17.72 17.39 11.62
N TYR A 159 -18.27 16.25 11.14
CA TYR A 159 -19.33 16.23 10.14
C TYR A 159 -20.73 16.06 10.74
N GLN A 160 -20.86 15.81 12.05
CA GLN A 160 -22.13 15.49 12.71
C GLN A 160 -23.22 16.55 12.46
N THR A 161 -22.86 17.84 12.48
CA THR A 161 -23.84 18.93 12.22
C THR A 161 -24.31 18.94 10.76
N LEU A 162 -23.45 18.53 9.81
CA LEU A 162 -23.77 18.55 8.38
C LEU A 162 -24.86 17.53 8.01
N ALA A 163 -25.00 16.46 8.80
CA ALA A 163 -26.01 15.43 8.63
C ALA A 163 -27.45 15.97 8.64
N GLN A 164 -27.70 17.17 9.20
CA GLN A 164 -29.01 17.82 9.15
C GLN A 164 -29.43 18.21 7.74
N LYS A 165 -28.46 18.55 6.87
CA LYS A 165 -28.72 19.09 5.53
C LYS A 165 -28.16 18.23 4.40
N ASP A 166 -27.19 17.37 4.70
CA ASP A 166 -26.60 16.45 3.74
C ASP A 166 -27.04 15.00 4.02
N PRO A 167 -27.97 14.44 3.21
CA PRO A 167 -28.41 13.07 3.34
C PRO A 167 -27.28 12.03 3.19
N ALA A 168 -26.23 12.33 2.42
CA ALA A 168 -25.10 11.42 2.27
C ALA A 168 -24.32 11.33 3.56
N ILE A 169 -24.02 12.46 4.20
CA ILE A 169 -23.36 12.48 5.53
C ILE A 169 -24.23 11.82 6.58
N PHE A 170 -25.56 12.04 6.54
CA PHE A 170 -26.49 11.34 7.42
C PHE A 170 -26.38 9.82 7.28
N GLN A 171 -26.40 9.30 6.05
CA GLN A 171 -26.26 7.86 5.80
C GLN A 171 -24.87 7.33 6.17
N LEU A 172 -23.81 8.10 5.94
CA LEU A 172 -22.44 7.75 6.35
C LEU A 172 -22.35 7.51 7.86
N LEU A 173 -22.85 8.46 8.66
CA LEU A 173 -22.83 8.41 10.12
C LEU A 173 -23.73 7.30 10.67
N LEU A 174 -24.95 7.19 10.15
CA LEU A 174 -25.85 6.09 10.49
C LEU A 174 -25.20 4.75 10.15
N GLY A 175 -24.45 4.69 9.05
CA GLY A 175 -23.74 3.50 8.64
C GLY A 175 -22.55 3.14 9.51
N ALA A 176 -21.82 4.13 10.01
CA ALA A 176 -20.75 3.91 10.99
C ALA A 176 -21.34 3.35 12.30
N ILE A 177 -22.46 3.91 12.80
CA ILE A 177 -23.13 3.41 14.02
C ILE A 177 -23.55 1.94 13.84
N ASN A 178 -24.10 1.59 12.68
CA ASN A 178 -24.49 0.22 12.38
C ASN A 178 -23.29 -0.72 12.31
N THR A 179 -22.21 -0.32 11.64
CA THR A 179 -20.97 -1.13 11.58
C THR A 179 -20.40 -1.37 12.98
N GLN A 180 -20.24 -0.31 13.78
CA GLN A 180 -19.74 -0.44 15.15
C GLN A 180 -20.66 -1.28 16.04
N SER A 181 -21.98 -1.27 15.81
CA SER A 181 -22.91 -2.16 16.52
C SER A 181 -22.58 -3.63 16.28
N GLU A 182 -22.25 -4.02 15.04
CA GLU A 182 -21.86 -5.39 14.71
C GLU A 182 -20.54 -5.77 15.39
N TYR A 183 -19.56 -4.86 15.39
CA TYR A 183 -18.28 -5.03 16.07
C TYR A 183 -18.44 -5.27 17.57
N VAL A 184 -19.24 -4.44 18.26
CA VAL A 184 -19.53 -4.59 19.68
C VAL A 184 -20.29 -5.88 19.98
N ILE A 185 -21.20 -6.33 19.10
CA ILE A 185 -21.95 -7.56 19.33
C ILE A 185 -21.05 -8.80 19.26
N GLU A 186 -20.15 -8.84 18.28
CA GLU A 186 -19.32 -10.03 18.02
C GLU A 186 -18.08 -10.10 18.91
N SER A 187 -17.43 -8.97 19.20
CA SER A 187 -16.18 -8.94 19.97
C SER A 187 -16.03 -7.67 20.81
N PRO A 188 -16.83 -7.52 21.89
CA PRO A 188 -16.93 -6.27 22.67
C PRO A 188 -15.69 -5.90 23.48
N TYR A 189 -14.72 -6.81 23.57
CA TYR A 189 -13.44 -6.60 24.24
C TYR A 189 -12.34 -6.07 23.32
N CYS A 190 -12.59 -6.01 22.01
CA CYS A 190 -11.56 -5.67 21.04
C CYS A 190 -11.66 -4.19 20.61
N ASN A 191 -10.51 -3.53 20.43
CA ASN A 191 -10.41 -2.13 20.02
C ASN A 191 -10.50 -1.94 18.49
N ALA A 192 -9.97 -2.89 17.71
CA ALA A 192 -9.77 -2.74 16.27
C ALA A 192 -10.34 -3.88 15.43
N PHE A 193 -10.99 -3.55 14.31
CA PHE A 193 -11.77 -4.49 13.51
C PHE A 193 -11.38 -4.51 12.03
N GLN A 194 -11.56 -5.68 11.43
CA GLN A 194 -11.37 -5.92 9.99
C GLN A 194 -12.51 -5.31 9.18
N PRO A 195 -12.34 -5.10 7.86
CA PRO A 195 -13.41 -4.66 7.00
C PRO A 195 -14.65 -5.57 7.10
N PRO A 196 -15.87 -5.01 7.12
CA PRO A 196 -17.07 -5.83 7.19
C PRO A 196 -17.13 -6.73 5.95
N PRO A 197 -17.55 -8.00 6.03
CA PRO A 197 -17.50 -8.93 4.90
C PRO A 197 -18.17 -8.43 3.61
N ILE A 198 -19.24 -7.63 3.73
CA ILE A 198 -19.95 -7.03 2.60
C ILE A 198 -19.09 -6.03 1.81
N SER A 199 -18.03 -5.48 2.41
CA SER A 199 -17.14 -4.53 1.74
C SER A 199 -16.29 -5.18 0.65
N ASN A 200 -16.13 -6.51 0.68
CA ASN A 200 -15.22 -7.27 -0.18
C ASN A 200 -13.77 -6.71 -0.17
N LEU A 201 -13.39 -6.01 0.90
CA LEU A 201 -12.03 -5.55 1.13
C LEU A 201 -11.20 -6.68 1.77
N PRO A 202 -9.91 -6.79 1.42
CA PRO A 202 -9.03 -7.77 2.06
C PRO A 202 -8.83 -7.44 3.54
N ILE A 203 -8.74 -8.48 4.37
CA ILE A 203 -8.32 -8.34 5.77
C ILE A 203 -6.85 -7.96 5.86
N ALA A 204 -6.48 -7.23 6.91
CA ALA A 204 -5.09 -6.88 7.21
C ALA A 204 -4.52 -7.79 8.31
N SER A 205 -3.25 -8.16 8.20
CA SER A 205 -2.54 -8.88 9.26
C SER A 205 -1.89 -7.88 10.21
N ASN A 206 -2.14 -8.01 11.52
CA ASN A 206 -1.46 -7.20 12.55
C ASN A 206 -0.02 -7.69 12.84
N GLY A 207 0.34 -8.91 12.42
CA GLY A 207 1.68 -9.49 12.60
C GLY A 207 2.04 -9.84 14.05
N GLN A 208 1.06 -9.82 14.97
CA GLN A 208 1.26 -10.06 16.40
C GLN A 208 0.72 -11.44 16.81
N ASP A 209 1.38 -12.10 17.76
CA ASP A 209 0.97 -13.38 18.34
C ASP A 209 0.29 -13.15 19.70
N ASP A 210 -0.98 -12.72 19.64
CA ASP A 210 -1.77 -12.38 20.82
C ASP A 210 -2.50 -13.59 21.38
N LYS A 211 -2.42 -13.77 22.71
CA LYS A 211 -3.20 -14.75 23.46
C LYS A 211 -4.27 -14.02 24.24
N VAL A 212 -5.50 -14.13 23.76
CA VAL A 212 -6.65 -13.40 24.31
C VAL A 212 -7.74 -14.36 24.77
N HIS A 213 -8.38 -14.03 25.89
CA HIS A 213 -9.63 -14.63 26.32
C HIS A 213 -10.65 -13.50 26.56
N PRO A 214 -11.91 -13.64 26.11
CA PRO A 214 -12.41 -14.68 25.21
C PRO A 214 -11.65 -14.71 23.87
N ALA A 215 -11.61 -15.89 23.24
CA ALA A 215 -11.01 -16.00 21.91
C ALA A 215 -11.84 -15.21 20.90
N TYR A 216 -11.18 -14.60 19.92
CA TYR A 216 -11.81 -13.81 18.87
C TYR A 216 -11.47 -14.37 17.48
N GLU A 217 -12.31 -14.04 16.49
CA GLU A 217 -12.10 -14.42 15.10
C GLU A 217 -11.17 -13.42 14.41
N GLN A 218 -9.97 -13.86 14.01
CA GLN A 218 -8.97 -12.99 13.35
C GLN A 218 -9.43 -12.41 12.01
N ASN A 219 -10.43 -13.03 11.37
CA ASN A 219 -11.05 -12.51 10.14
C ASN A 219 -12.03 -11.36 10.40
N PHE A 220 -12.39 -11.10 11.66
CA PHE A 220 -13.32 -10.05 12.07
C PHE A 220 -12.63 -8.98 12.92
N VAL A 221 -11.68 -9.39 13.76
CA VAL A 221 -10.92 -8.51 14.66
C VAL A 221 -9.50 -8.33 14.12
N PHE A 222 -9.06 -7.07 14.06
CA PHE A 222 -7.68 -6.71 13.71
C PHE A 222 -6.77 -6.74 14.94
N GLU A 223 -7.22 -6.17 16.05
CA GLU A 223 -6.51 -6.19 17.34
C GLU A 223 -7.54 -6.26 18.47
N CYS A 224 -7.21 -7.02 19.52
CA CYS A 224 -8.12 -7.21 20.64
C CYS A 224 -7.53 -6.73 21.96
N LYS A 225 -7.16 -5.46 22.04
CA LYS A 225 -6.82 -4.79 23.31
C LYS A 225 -8.09 -4.19 23.91
N TYR A 226 -8.46 -4.63 25.11
CA TYR A 226 -9.65 -4.12 25.80
C TYR A 226 -9.44 -2.72 26.38
N GLU A 227 -10.16 -1.79 25.78
CA GLU A 227 -10.19 -0.37 26.11
C GLU A 227 -11.61 0.04 26.44
N LEU A 228 -11.84 0.51 27.67
CA LEU A 228 -13.18 0.95 28.09
C LEU A 228 -13.68 2.11 27.21
N ASP A 229 -12.78 2.96 26.72
CA ASP A 229 -13.13 4.05 25.82
C ASP A 229 -13.57 3.60 24.44
N SER A 230 -13.20 2.41 23.95
CA SER A 230 -13.71 1.88 22.68
C SER A 230 -15.24 1.72 22.73
N LEU A 231 -15.76 1.21 23.84
CA LEU A 231 -17.20 1.13 24.10
C LEU A 231 -17.82 2.51 24.40
N GLY A 232 -17.06 3.42 25.02
CA GLY A 232 -17.48 4.80 25.23
C GLY A 232 -17.69 5.55 23.90
N HIS A 233 -16.76 5.40 22.96
CA HIS A 233 -16.83 5.99 21.62
C HIS A 233 -17.98 5.42 20.79
N PHE A 234 -18.27 4.12 20.91
CA PHE A 234 -19.46 3.53 20.30
C PHE A 234 -20.76 4.26 20.72
N LEU A 235 -20.91 4.58 22.01
CA LEU A 235 -22.05 5.37 22.49
C LEU A 235 -21.94 6.83 22.03
N ALA A 236 -20.75 7.44 22.09
CA ALA A 236 -20.52 8.82 21.69
C ALA A 236 -20.90 9.08 20.23
N LEU A 237 -20.57 8.18 19.30
CA LEU A 237 -20.94 8.30 17.88
C LEU A 237 -22.46 8.41 17.71
N ALA A 238 -23.20 7.55 18.40
CA ALA A 238 -24.66 7.50 18.36
C ALA A 238 -25.31 8.70 19.08
N ASN A 239 -24.75 9.11 20.21
CA ASN A 239 -25.21 10.27 20.98
C ASN A 239 -24.97 11.57 20.21
N ASP A 240 -23.79 11.74 19.61
CA ASP A 240 -23.46 12.90 18.77
C ASP A 240 -24.38 12.96 17.54
N PHE A 241 -24.64 11.82 16.90
CA PHE A 241 -25.60 11.74 15.79
C PHE A 241 -27.00 12.17 16.22
N TYR A 242 -27.48 11.68 17.37
CA TYR A 242 -28.78 12.08 17.92
C TYR A 242 -28.83 13.57 18.26
N ASP A 243 -27.82 14.10 18.94
CA ASP A 243 -27.80 15.49 19.40
C ASP A 243 -27.78 16.48 18.23
N HIS A 244 -27.17 16.09 17.10
CA HIS A 244 -27.11 16.94 15.91
C HIS A 244 -28.27 16.69 14.92
N THR A 245 -28.86 15.50 14.84
CA THR A 245 -29.92 15.23 13.83
C THR A 245 -31.32 15.10 14.42
N GLY A 246 -31.43 14.82 15.72
CA GLY A 246 -32.65 14.40 16.39
C GLY A 246 -33.15 13.00 15.97
N SER A 247 -32.46 12.30 15.06
CA SER A 247 -32.89 11.00 14.53
C SER A 247 -32.60 9.86 15.50
N THR A 248 -33.56 8.95 15.63
CA THR A 248 -33.42 7.69 16.38
C THR A 248 -33.32 6.48 15.44
N ASP A 249 -33.01 6.67 14.16
CA ASP A 249 -33.00 5.59 13.16
C ASP A 249 -31.98 4.48 13.48
N PHE A 250 -30.91 4.84 14.20
CA PHE A 250 -29.93 3.87 14.69
C PHE A 250 -30.45 3.02 15.86
N VAL A 251 -31.53 3.41 16.55
CA VAL A 251 -32.12 2.68 17.69
C VAL A 251 -32.95 1.49 17.17
N ASN A 252 -32.25 0.56 16.52
CA ASN A 252 -32.77 -0.67 15.96
C ASN A 252 -32.42 -1.87 16.87
N GLN A 253 -32.87 -3.06 16.50
CA GLN A 253 -32.66 -4.27 17.32
C GLN A 253 -31.16 -4.62 17.48
N ARG A 254 -30.33 -4.36 16.46
CA ARG A 254 -28.89 -4.65 16.52
C ARG A 254 -28.19 -3.68 17.46
N TRP A 255 -28.42 -2.38 17.33
CA TRP A 255 -27.85 -1.40 18.26
C TRP A 255 -28.28 -1.66 19.72
N LEU A 256 -29.56 -2.00 19.94
CA LEU A 256 -30.04 -2.39 21.29
C LEU A 256 -29.37 -3.66 21.83
N LEU A 257 -28.99 -4.61 20.96
CA LEU A 257 -28.21 -5.78 21.35
C LEU A 257 -26.78 -5.37 21.70
N ALA A 258 -26.14 -4.53 20.88
CA ALA A 258 -24.80 -3.99 21.16
C ALA A 258 -24.74 -3.27 22.51
N VAL A 259 -25.74 -2.43 22.82
CA VAL A 259 -25.85 -1.77 24.14
C VAL A 259 -25.96 -2.78 25.28
N LYS A 260 -26.74 -3.86 25.11
CA LYS A 260 -26.82 -4.92 26.13
C LYS A 260 -25.49 -5.68 26.29
N THR A 261 -24.79 -5.95 25.19
CA THR A 261 -23.46 -6.57 25.21
C THR A 261 -22.46 -5.68 25.93
N LEU A 262 -22.49 -4.37 25.68
CA LEU A 262 -21.69 -3.38 26.42
C LEU A 262 -21.97 -3.45 27.92
N LEU A 263 -23.24 -3.45 28.35
CA LEU A 263 -23.60 -3.54 29.77
C LEU A 263 -23.08 -4.84 30.42
N GLN A 264 -23.10 -5.95 29.68
CA GLN A 264 -22.52 -7.21 30.15
C GLN A 264 -21.00 -7.08 30.35
N VAL A 265 -20.28 -6.40 29.45
CA VAL A 265 -18.85 -6.13 29.65
C VAL A 265 -18.60 -5.24 30.86
N LEU A 266 -19.41 -4.18 31.08
CA LEU A 266 -19.29 -3.35 32.28
C LEU A 266 -19.48 -4.18 33.56
N GLU A 267 -20.46 -5.07 33.59
CA GLU A 267 -20.67 -5.98 34.72
C GLU A 267 -19.46 -6.88 34.95
N GLN A 268 -18.94 -7.51 33.89
CA GLN A 268 -17.78 -8.41 33.96
C GLN A 268 -16.49 -7.67 34.39
N GLN A 269 -16.27 -6.47 33.87
CA GLN A 269 -15.05 -5.68 34.13
C GLN A 269 -15.14 -4.80 35.38
N SER A 270 -16.31 -4.73 36.02
CA SER A 270 -16.48 -4.18 37.37
C SER A 270 -16.11 -5.16 38.50
N GLN A 271 -15.88 -6.44 38.18
CA GLN A 271 -15.58 -7.44 39.20
C GLN A 271 -14.18 -7.23 39.83
N PRO A 272 -14.07 -7.34 41.17
CA PRO A 272 -12.78 -7.20 41.86
C PRO A 272 -11.89 -8.43 41.63
N ALA A 273 -10.60 -8.28 41.92
CA ALA A 273 -9.66 -9.39 41.84
C ALA A 273 -9.91 -10.48 42.90
N PHE A 274 -10.50 -10.11 44.04
CA PHE A 274 -10.78 -11.01 45.15
C PHE A 274 -12.19 -10.79 45.68
N ASP A 275 -12.86 -11.89 46.06
CA ASP A 275 -14.16 -11.85 46.72
C ASP A 275 -14.03 -11.14 48.08
N PRO A 276 -14.81 -10.07 48.36
CA PRO A 276 -14.63 -9.26 49.55
C PRO A 276 -14.99 -9.96 50.86
N LYS A 277 -15.73 -11.07 50.81
CA LYS A 277 -16.16 -11.83 52.00
C LYS A 277 -15.21 -12.98 52.32
N THR A 278 -14.71 -13.66 51.29
CA THR A 278 -13.94 -14.90 51.40
C THR A 278 -12.45 -14.73 51.10
N GLY A 279 -12.06 -13.64 50.43
CA GLY A 279 -10.69 -13.40 49.96
C GLY A 279 -10.27 -14.30 48.79
N LYS A 280 -11.18 -15.10 48.24
CA LYS A 280 -10.89 -16.00 47.13
C LYS A 280 -10.63 -15.19 45.85
N TYR A 281 -9.60 -15.58 45.10
CA TYR A 281 -9.33 -15.03 43.77
C TYR A 281 -10.52 -15.24 42.83
N LEU A 282 -10.97 -14.16 42.19
CA LEU A 282 -12.00 -14.15 41.16
C LEU A 282 -11.33 -13.96 39.80
N ARG A 283 -11.52 -14.91 38.90
CA ARG A 283 -10.92 -14.86 37.56
C ARG A 283 -11.60 -13.76 36.75
N ASN A 284 -10.80 -12.84 36.18
CA ASN A 284 -11.31 -11.88 35.21
C ASN A 284 -11.71 -12.60 33.91
N GLU A 285 -12.81 -12.17 33.31
CA GLU A 285 -13.28 -12.71 32.04
C GLU A 285 -12.30 -12.39 30.90
N TYR A 286 -11.75 -11.17 30.87
CA TYR A 286 -10.79 -10.77 29.86
C TYR A 286 -9.34 -11.02 30.29
N THR A 287 -8.54 -11.61 29.40
CA THR A 287 -7.08 -11.71 29.56
C THR A 287 -6.37 -11.46 28.24
N PHE A 288 -5.20 -10.82 28.27
CA PHE A 288 -4.40 -10.54 27.08
C PHE A 288 -2.90 -10.72 27.32
N GLN A 289 -2.22 -11.45 26.46
CA GLN A 289 -0.76 -11.53 26.43
C GLN A 289 -0.23 -11.38 25.01
N ARG A 290 0.85 -10.60 24.87
CA ARG A 290 1.63 -10.48 23.64
C ARG A 290 3.08 -10.82 23.92
N ASN A 291 3.73 -11.53 23.00
CA ASN A 291 5.16 -11.76 23.11
C ASN A 291 5.93 -10.53 22.62
N THR A 292 6.33 -9.66 23.55
CA THR A 292 6.92 -8.35 23.26
C THR A 292 7.97 -7.97 24.29
N ASN A 293 8.92 -7.11 23.91
CA ASN A 293 9.89 -6.48 24.80
C ASN A 293 9.47 -5.07 25.25
N ILE A 294 8.30 -4.59 24.80
CA ILE A 294 7.72 -3.31 25.19
C ILE A 294 6.72 -3.57 26.32
N GLY A 295 7.02 -3.07 27.51
CA GLY A 295 6.23 -3.38 28.71
C GLY A 295 4.76 -2.90 28.64
N THR A 296 4.48 -1.87 27.84
CA THR A 296 3.12 -1.35 27.63
C THR A 296 2.30 -2.18 26.64
N GLU A 297 2.92 -3.10 25.91
CA GLU A 297 2.25 -3.90 24.86
C GLU A 297 1.69 -5.24 25.38
N THR A 298 1.75 -5.51 26.69
CA THR A 298 1.19 -6.72 27.30
C THR A 298 0.77 -6.49 28.76
N LEU A 299 -0.14 -7.31 29.27
CA LEU A 299 -0.59 -7.21 30.67
C LEU A 299 0.25 -8.06 31.63
N SER A 300 0.42 -7.58 32.85
CA SER A 300 1.05 -8.31 33.95
C SER A 300 0.22 -9.53 34.38
N LEU A 301 0.79 -10.35 35.28
CA LEU A 301 0.11 -11.50 35.90
C LEU A 301 -0.51 -12.47 34.89
N GLN A 302 0.27 -12.90 33.89
CA GLN A 302 -0.19 -13.82 32.84
C GLN A 302 -1.42 -13.30 32.07
N GLY A 303 -1.46 -11.99 31.83
CA GLY A 303 -2.48 -11.37 31.01
C GLY A 303 -3.69 -10.82 31.76
N LEU A 304 -3.67 -10.82 33.09
CA LEU A 304 -4.77 -10.32 33.92
C LEU A 304 -4.70 -8.82 34.18
N GLY A 305 -3.49 -8.25 34.17
CA GLY A 305 -3.24 -6.91 34.70
C GLY A 305 -3.17 -6.89 36.23
N ASN A 306 -2.88 -5.71 36.80
CA ASN A 306 -2.70 -5.57 38.24
C ASN A 306 -4.03 -5.71 39.02
N PRO A 307 -4.02 -6.24 40.26
CA PRO A 307 -5.24 -6.47 41.04
C PRO A 307 -6.03 -5.19 41.33
N LEU A 308 -7.36 -5.31 41.33
CA LEU A 308 -8.28 -4.20 41.62
C LEU A 308 -9.18 -4.54 42.81
N ASN A 309 -9.41 -3.55 43.66
CA ASN A 309 -10.23 -3.70 44.87
C ASN A 309 -11.73 -3.70 44.57
N SER A 310 -12.52 -4.21 45.51
CA SER A 310 -13.98 -4.21 45.45
C SER A 310 -14.61 -2.91 45.93
N GLY A 311 -15.84 -2.65 45.51
CA GLY A 311 -16.68 -1.59 46.08
C GLY A 311 -16.40 -0.19 45.55
N THR A 312 -15.64 -0.06 44.46
CA THR A 312 -15.30 1.24 43.87
C THR A 312 -16.36 1.81 42.94
N GLY A 313 -17.26 0.97 42.42
CA GLY A 313 -18.20 1.34 41.35
C GLY A 313 -17.56 1.52 39.96
N LEU A 314 -16.22 1.56 39.88
CA LEU A 314 -15.43 1.73 38.66
C LEU A 314 -15.33 0.43 37.85
N VAL A 315 -15.02 0.58 36.56
CA VAL A 315 -14.84 -0.50 35.59
C VAL A 315 -13.39 -0.52 35.11
N ARG A 316 -12.82 -1.73 35.01
CA ARG A 316 -11.46 -1.95 34.49
C ARG A 316 -11.35 -1.46 33.04
N SER A 317 -10.22 -0.85 32.70
CA SER A 317 -9.70 -0.74 31.34
C SER A 317 -8.34 -1.44 31.32
N ALA A 318 -8.15 -2.41 30.43
CA ALA A 318 -6.87 -3.12 30.35
C ALA A 318 -5.81 -2.28 29.63
N PHE A 319 -6.22 -1.55 28.60
CA PHE A 319 -5.41 -0.62 27.84
C PHE A 319 -6.02 0.79 27.87
N ARG A 320 -5.21 1.77 27.52
CA ARG A 320 -5.53 3.19 27.37
C ARG A 320 -5.92 3.49 25.91
N PRO A 321 -6.44 4.67 25.58
CA PRO A 321 -6.65 5.09 24.20
C PRO A 321 -5.36 5.26 23.38
N SER A 322 -4.18 5.13 23.99
CA SER A 322 -2.88 5.03 23.32
C SER A 322 -2.53 3.59 22.91
N ASP A 323 -3.43 2.63 23.10
CA ASP A 323 -3.23 1.18 23.00
C ASP A 323 -2.15 0.63 23.99
N ASP A 324 -1.70 1.43 24.96
CA ASP A 324 -0.77 1.02 26.03
C ASP A 324 -1.51 0.43 27.22
N ALA A 325 -0.93 -0.61 27.85
CA ALA A 325 -1.45 -1.23 29.06
C ALA A 325 -1.57 -0.21 30.21
N THR A 326 -2.70 -0.26 30.93
CA THR A 326 -2.86 0.50 32.16
C THR A 326 -1.91 -0.01 33.25
N ILE A 327 -1.39 0.90 34.07
CA ILE A 327 -0.58 0.52 35.23
C ILE A 327 -1.52 0.14 36.37
N LEU A 328 -2.50 0.99 36.67
CA LEU A 328 -3.60 0.65 37.57
C LEU A 328 -4.90 0.59 36.75
N GLY A 329 -5.59 -0.55 36.83
CA GLY A 329 -6.65 -0.91 35.87
C GLY A 329 -7.93 -0.07 35.94
N PHE A 330 -8.17 0.74 36.98
CA PHE A 330 -9.26 1.73 36.94
C PHE A 330 -8.76 3.03 36.32
N PHE A 331 -8.88 3.10 35.00
CA PHE A 331 -8.50 4.25 34.19
C PHE A 331 -9.58 5.34 34.29
N ILE A 332 -9.26 6.46 34.93
CA ILE A 332 -10.24 7.49 35.33
C ILE A 332 -10.88 8.20 34.14
N PRO A 333 -10.12 8.71 33.13
CA PRO A 333 -10.71 9.32 31.94
C PRO A 333 -11.75 8.46 31.22
N ALA A 334 -11.49 7.15 31.02
CA ALA A 334 -12.46 6.27 30.36
C ALA A 334 -13.70 5.99 31.22
N ASN A 335 -13.56 5.87 32.54
CA ASN A 335 -14.71 5.74 33.45
C ASN A 335 -15.57 7.02 33.45
N ALA A 336 -14.92 8.19 33.42
CA ALA A 336 -15.59 9.48 33.27
C ALA A 336 -16.35 9.56 31.94
N MET A 337 -15.70 9.24 30.82
CA MET A 337 -16.31 9.19 29.49
C MET A 337 -17.54 8.25 29.47
N MET A 338 -17.37 7.01 29.93
CA MET A 338 -18.44 6.02 29.96
C MET A 338 -19.63 6.51 30.79
N SER A 339 -19.38 7.17 31.94
CA SER A 339 -20.46 7.75 32.75
C SER A 339 -21.29 8.78 32.00
N VAL A 340 -20.65 9.66 31.21
CA VAL A 340 -21.33 10.69 30.42
C VAL A 340 -22.11 10.07 29.27
N GLU A 341 -21.47 9.18 28.51
CA GLU A 341 -22.08 8.61 27.32
C GLU A 341 -23.24 7.66 27.64
N LEU A 342 -23.21 6.97 28.77
CA LEU A 342 -24.35 6.23 29.29
C LEU A 342 -25.52 7.15 29.67
N SER A 343 -25.27 8.31 30.29
CA SER A 343 -26.33 9.29 30.62
C SER A 343 -26.94 9.90 29.35
N ARG A 344 -26.12 10.22 28.35
CA ARG A 344 -26.60 10.73 27.06
C ARG A 344 -27.46 9.66 26.36
N ALA A 345 -26.98 8.42 26.26
CA ALA A 345 -27.72 7.32 25.65
C ALA A 345 -29.00 6.96 26.42
N SER A 346 -29.01 7.09 27.76
CA SER A 346 -30.20 6.88 28.59
C SER A 346 -31.34 7.83 28.17
N LYS A 347 -31.02 9.10 27.89
CA LYS A 347 -31.97 10.13 27.46
C LYS A 347 -32.52 9.82 26.07
N VAL A 348 -31.68 9.36 25.14
CA VAL A 348 -32.12 8.92 23.80
C VAL A 348 -33.07 7.74 23.90
N LEU A 349 -32.70 6.70 24.65
CA LEU A 349 -33.53 5.50 24.84
C LEU A 349 -34.88 5.83 25.49
N LYS A 350 -34.91 6.76 26.44
CA LYS A 350 -36.14 7.24 27.07
C LYS A 350 -37.09 7.85 26.04
N LYS A 351 -36.56 8.71 25.15
CA LYS A 351 -37.34 9.32 24.05
C LYS A 351 -37.79 8.29 23.02
N ALA A 352 -36.98 7.28 22.74
CA ALA A 352 -37.31 6.16 21.86
C ALA A 352 -38.26 5.11 22.49
N GLY A 353 -38.80 5.36 23.70
CA GLY A 353 -39.75 4.47 24.37
C GLY A 353 -39.15 3.20 24.97
N LYS A 354 -37.83 3.15 25.20
CA LYS A 354 -37.10 2.01 25.77
C LYS A 354 -36.79 2.23 27.26
N SER A 355 -37.82 2.56 28.05
CA SER A 355 -37.68 3.05 29.44
C SER A 355 -36.93 2.10 30.38
N ALA A 356 -37.07 0.78 30.23
CA ALA A 356 -36.38 -0.19 31.09
C ALA A 356 -34.86 -0.15 30.89
N LEU A 357 -34.40 -0.22 29.64
CA LEU A 357 -32.97 -0.14 29.32
C LEU A 357 -32.41 1.26 29.63
N SER A 358 -33.20 2.32 29.40
CA SER A 358 -32.84 3.69 29.80
C SER A 358 -32.54 3.79 31.31
N ALA A 359 -33.38 3.22 32.18
CA ALA A 359 -33.16 3.23 33.62
C ALA A 359 -31.91 2.45 34.04
N GLU A 360 -31.58 1.37 33.33
CA GLU A 360 -30.37 0.58 33.55
C GLU A 360 -29.09 1.36 33.19
N LEU A 361 -29.09 2.06 32.05
CA LEU A 361 -27.98 2.94 31.65
C LEU A 361 -27.78 4.08 32.64
N GLU A 362 -28.87 4.70 33.11
CA GLU A 362 -28.79 5.79 34.09
C GLU A 362 -28.19 5.32 35.42
N LYS A 363 -28.52 4.10 35.85
CA LYS A 363 -27.93 3.49 37.05
C LYS A 363 -26.42 3.30 36.89
N TRP A 364 -25.98 2.74 35.77
CA TRP A 364 -24.55 2.56 35.49
C TRP A 364 -23.81 3.90 35.37
N SER A 365 -24.41 4.87 34.70
CA SER A 365 -23.89 6.24 34.60
C SER A 365 -23.64 6.85 35.98
N THR A 366 -24.65 6.79 36.86
CA THR A 366 -24.56 7.32 38.22
C THR A 366 -23.47 6.60 39.02
N GLN A 367 -23.44 5.27 38.97
CA GLN A 367 -22.44 4.46 39.69
C GLN A 367 -21.00 4.80 39.26
N LEU A 368 -20.75 4.91 37.95
CA LEU A 368 -19.43 5.26 37.43
C LEU A 368 -19.03 6.68 37.80
N ARG A 369 -19.97 7.63 37.69
CA ARG A 369 -19.73 9.03 38.08
C ARG A 369 -19.36 9.12 39.56
N ASP A 370 -20.15 8.49 40.43
CA ASP A 370 -19.89 8.47 41.87
C ASP A 370 -18.54 7.81 42.17
N GLY A 371 -18.23 6.70 41.50
CA GLY A 371 -16.93 6.02 41.63
C GLY A 371 -15.74 6.89 41.21
N VAL A 372 -15.87 7.67 40.12
CA VAL A 372 -14.82 8.63 39.71
C VAL A 372 -14.67 9.75 40.74
N MET A 373 -15.77 10.30 41.25
CA MET A 373 -15.71 11.37 42.24
C MET A 373 -15.14 10.90 43.59
N GLU A 374 -15.45 9.67 44.01
CA GLU A 374 -14.99 9.11 45.29
C GLU A 374 -13.55 8.61 45.23
N HIS A 375 -13.17 7.88 44.17
CA HIS A 375 -11.88 7.18 44.10
C HIS A 375 -10.90 7.80 43.11
N GLY A 376 -11.38 8.56 42.12
CA GLY A 376 -10.53 9.23 41.14
C GLY A 376 -9.94 10.54 41.66
N ILE A 377 -10.53 11.17 42.69
CA ILE A 377 -10.01 12.41 43.27
C ILE A 377 -9.02 12.09 44.40
N VAL A 378 -7.84 12.68 44.31
CA VAL A 378 -6.69 12.41 45.19
C VAL A 378 -6.04 13.71 45.65
N LYS A 379 -5.55 13.73 46.89
CA LYS A 379 -4.88 14.91 47.44
C LYS A 379 -3.42 14.98 46.98
N HIS A 380 -3.12 15.80 45.98
CA HIS A 380 -1.76 16.10 45.57
C HIS A 380 -1.11 17.15 46.50
N LYS A 381 0.14 16.91 46.90
CA LYS A 381 0.88 17.77 47.84
C LYS A 381 1.01 19.23 47.39
N LYS A 382 1.20 19.47 46.09
CA LYS A 382 1.40 20.81 45.50
C LYS A 382 0.11 21.43 44.96
N TYR A 383 -0.78 20.63 44.38
CA TYR A 383 -1.89 21.13 43.56
C TYR A 383 -3.26 21.02 44.26
N GLY A 384 -3.32 20.42 45.45
CA GLY A 384 -4.59 20.23 46.14
C GLY A 384 -5.32 18.98 45.64
N ASP A 385 -6.65 19.04 45.57
CA ASP A 385 -7.44 17.93 45.05
C ASP A 385 -7.33 17.90 43.52
N VAL A 386 -6.91 16.76 42.97
CA VAL A 386 -6.74 16.53 41.53
C VAL A 386 -7.37 15.19 41.16
N PHE A 387 -7.71 15.00 39.89
CA PHE A 387 -8.03 13.68 39.36
C PHE A 387 -6.73 12.89 39.12
N ALA A 388 -6.68 11.66 39.62
CA ALA A 388 -5.68 10.67 39.25
C ALA A 388 -5.92 10.18 37.82
N TYR A 389 -4.87 9.78 37.12
CA TYR A 389 -4.99 9.17 35.80
C TYR A 389 -5.53 7.73 35.89
N GLU A 390 -4.99 6.98 36.86
CA GLU A 390 -5.31 5.58 37.11
C GLU A 390 -5.31 5.29 38.62
N VAL A 391 -6.21 4.43 39.07
CA VAL A 391 -6.29 3.97 40.47
C VAL A 391 -6.53 2.45 40.55
N ASP A 392 -6.32 1.86 41.73
CA ASP A 392 -6.55 0.42 41.98
C ASP A 392 -7.68 0.11 42.98
N GLY A 393 -8.19 1.14 43.66
CA GLY A 393 -9.16 1.01 44.75
C GLY A 393 -8.58 0.55 46.09
N TYR A 394 -7.28 0.23 46.17
CA TYR A 394 -6.56 -0.01 47.43
C TYR A 394 -5.95 1.27 48.02
N GLY A 395 -5.92 2.34 47.24
CA GLY A 395 -5.38 3.64 47.62
C GLY A 395 -4.15 4.05 46.81
N SER A 396 -3.72 3.24 45.84
CA SER A 396 -2.68 3.64 44.89
C SER A 396 -3.28 4.50 43.78
N SER A 397 -2.50 5.44 43.30
CA SER A 397 -2.89 6.39 42.25
C SER A 397 -1.70 6.76 41.39
N ILE A 398 -1.90 6.87 40.07
CA ILE A 398 -0.92 7.40 39.13
C ILE A 398 -1.26 8.86 38.81
N MET A 399 -0.27 9.75 38.97
CA MET A 399 -0.37 11.17 38.60
C MET A 399 0.38 11.40 37.28
N MET A 400 -0.38 11.49 36.19
CA MET A 400 0.12 11.81 34.85
C MET A 400 -1.07 12.25 33.98
N ASP A 401 -0.81 12.55 32.71
CA ASP A 401 -1.83 12.48 31.66
C ASP A 401 -1.17 12.00 30.36
N ASP A 402 -1.99 11.50 29.45
CA ASP A 402 -1.59 11.09 28.10
C ASP A 402 -2.30 11.98 27.07
N ALA A 403 -1.72 12.11 25.87
CA ALA A 403 -2.29 12.93 24.81
C ALA A 403 -3.56 12.36 24.17
N ASN A 404 -3.77 11.05 24.25
CA ASN A 404 -4.89 10.37 23.59
C ASN A 404 -6.22 10.64 24.30
N TYR A 405 -7.27 10.94 23.54
CA TYR A 405 -8.63 11.17 24.07
C TYR A 405 -9.36 9.82 24.24
N PRO A 406 -9.98 9.53 25.41
CA PRO A 406 -10.18 10.41 26.56
C PRO A 406 -8.94 10.58 27.47
N SER A 407 -8.69 11.81 27.91
CA SER A 407 -7.62 12.19 28.84
C SER A 407 -8.16 13.02 30.01
N LEU A 408 -7.35 13.27 31.05
CA LEU A 408 -7.73 14.17 32.14
C LEU A 408 -7.93 15.59 31.64
N LEU A 409 -7.08 16.04 30.72
CA LEU A 409 -7.21 17.35 30.08
C LEU A 409 -8.59 17.52 29.40
N ALA A 410 -9.14 16.44 28.84
CA ALA A 410 -10.38 16.43 28.08
C ALA A 410 -11.67 16.34 28.91
N LEU A 411 -11.62 16.22 30.24
CA LEU A 411 -12.81 16.03 31.09
C LEU A 411 -13.96 17.03 30.81
N PRO A 412 -13.71 18.33 30.56
CA PRO A 412 -14.78 19.27 30.22
C PRO A 412 -15.35 19.09 28.81
N VAL A 413 -14.50 18.81 27.82
CA VAL A 413 -14.93 18.56 26.43
C VAL A 413 -15.75 17.27 26.33
N MET A 414 -15.48 16.30 27.21
CA MET A 414 -16.32 15.11 27.37
C MET A 414 -17.66 15.40 28.06
N GLY A 415 -17.83 16.55 28.71
CA GLY A 415 -19.01 16.88 29.50
C GLY A 415 -19.06 16.21 30.87
N PHE A 416 -17.91 15.80 31.44
CA PHE A 416 -17.87 15.18 32.76
C PHE A 416 -17.92 16.20 33.90
N CYS A 417 -17.18 17.30 33.77
CA CYS A 417 -17.15 18.43 34.70
C CYS A 417 -17.11 19.75 33.93
N ASP A 418 -17.37 20.86 34.61
CA ASP A 418 -17.23 22.17 34.00
C ASP A 418 -15.75 22.55 33.88
N ALA A 419 -15.42 23.41 32.91
CA ALA A 419 -14.05 23.86 32.71
C ALA A 419 -13.53 24.66 33.91
N ASP A 420 -14.39 25.28 34.72
CA ASP A 420 -14.03 26.01 35.94
C ASP A 420 -14.11 25.16 37.22
N ASP A 421 -14.38 23.85 37.12
CA ASP A 421 -14.36 22.94 38.26
C ASP A 421 -13.00 23.04 38.99
N PRO A 422 -12.98 23.30 40.31
CA PRO A 422 -11.72 23.50 41.05
C PRO A 422 -10.77 22.31 41.01
N VAL A 423 -11.29 21.08 41.01
CA VAL A 423 -10.50 19.86 40.94
C VAL A 423 -9.93 19.70 39.53
N TYR A 424 -10.74 19.97 38.50
CA TYR A 424 -10.25 20.00 37.12
C TYR A 424 -9.17 21.05 36.92
N GLN A 425 -9.36 22.28 37.39
CA GLN A 425 -8.37 23.36 37.26
C GLN A 425 -7.04 23.01 37.96
N ASN A 426 -7.09 22.42 39.16
CA ASN A 426 -5.90 21.90 39.82
C ASN A 426 -5.23 20.78 39.00
N THR A 427 -6.03 19.89 38.41
CA THR A 427 -5.56 18.79 37.56
C THR A 427 -4.92 19.32 36.28
N ARG A 428 -5.60 20.22 35.56
CA ARG A 428 -5.11 20.92 34.36
C ARG A 428 -3.75 21.57 34.62
N LYS A 429 -3.63 22.32 35.73
CA LYS A 429 -2.36 22.92 36.12
C LYS A 429 -1.27 21.88 36.39
N MET A 430 -1.61 20.78 37.07
CA MET A 430 -0.67 19.69 37.32
C MET A 430 -0.18 19.06 36.01
N ILE A 431 -1.09 18.74 35.10
CA ILE A 431 -0.77 17.95 33.90
C ILE A 431 -0.10 18.74 32.79
N LEU A 432 -0.21 20.08 32.83
CA LEU A 432 0.46 21.02 31.93
C LEU A 432 1.76 21.60 32.51
N GLU A 433 2.27 21.04 33.61
CA GLU A 433 3.57 21.39 34.19
C GLU A 433 4.50 20.16 34.18
N LYS A 434 5.77 20.37 33.79
CA LYS A 434 6.80 19.31 33.76
C LYS A 434 7.01 18.58 35.09
N GLN A 435 6.78 19.28 36.21
CA GLN A 435 6.91 18.74 37.56
C GLN A 435 5.65 18.00 38.03
N GLY A 436 4.51 18.19 37.35
CA GLY A 436 3.24 17.56 37.70
C GLY A 436 2.86 16.39 36.79
N ASN A 437 3.34 16.35 35.54
CA ASN A 437 3.14 15.22 34.63
C ASN A 437 4.47 14.76 33.99
N PRO A 438 4.87 13.48 34.15
CA PRO A 438 6.09 12.95 33.55
C PRO A 438 6.09 12.97 32.02
N TYR A 439 4.92 13.07 31.38
CA TYR A 439 4.75 13.14 29.94
C TYR A 439 4.37 14.54 29.44
N TYR A 440 4.45 15.58 30.28
CA TYR A 440 4.49 16.95 29.79
C TYR A 440 5.91 17.28 29.34
N LEU A 441 6.10 17.33 28.02
CA LEU A 441 7.40 17.48 27.39
C LEU A 441 7.58 18.89 26.86
N GLU A 442 8.78 19.43 27.05
CA GLU A 442 9.15 20.79 26.62
C GLU A 442 10.57 20.74 26.09
N GLY A 443 10.74 21.21 24.86
CA GLY A 443 12.02 21.32 24.17
C GLY A 443 12.12 22.62 23.38
N ARG A 444 13.16 22.73 22.55
CA ARG A 444 13.43 23.97 21.81
C ARG A 444 12.34 24.33 20.79
N ASP A 445 11.78 23.33 20.12
CA ASP A 445 10.96 23.52 18.92
C ASP A 445 9.47 23.28 19.18
N PHE A 446 9.10 22.53 20.22
CA PHE A 446 7.72 22.17 20.53
C PHE A 446 7.53 21.85 22.02
N ARG A 447 6.28 21.85 22.50
CA ARG A 447 5.89 21.40 23.85
C ARG A 447 4.47 20.83 23.85
N GLY A 448 4.15 20.03 24.85
CA GLY A 448 2.81 19.46 25.03
C GLY A 448 2.84 18.16 25.82
N ILE A 449 1.68 17.52 25.94
CA ILE A 449 1.58 16.18 26.54
C ILE A 449 1.91 15.14 25.46
N GLY A 450 2.73 14.16 25.83
CA GLY A 450 3.01 12.96 25.02
C GLY A 450 2.40 11.72 25.66
N GLY A 451 3.20 10.67 25.76
CA GLY A 451 2.81 9.40 26.38
C GLY A 451 3.94 8.39 26.31
N PRO A 452 3.83 7.24 27.00
CA PRO A 452 4.82 6.18 26.91
C PRO A 452 4.88 5.53 25.52
N HIS A 453 3.80 5.61 24.73
CA HIS A 453 3.69 4.99 23.40
C HIS A 453 4.88 5.28 22.47
N ILE A 454 5.21 6.57 22.29
CA ILE A 454 6.35 7.00 21.47
C ILE A 454 7.59 7.27 22.35
N GLY A 455 7.37 7.69 23.59
CA GLY A 455 8.42 7.87 24.60
C GLY A 455 8.70 9.33 24.97
N LEU A 456 9.82 9.53 25.66
CA LEU A 456 10.09 10.71 26.49
C LEU A 456 10.53 11.98 25.74
N ARG A 457 10.40 12.00 24.40
CA ARG A 457 10.83 13.12 23.55
C ARG A 457 9.74 13.62 22.61
N ASN A 458 8.61 12.94 22.54
CA ASN A 458 7.60 13.17 21.53
C ASN A 458 6.29 13.63 22.17
N ALA A 459 5.96 14.91 22.01
CA ALA A 459 4.66 15.46 22.41
C ALA A 459 3.69 15.40 21.22
N TRP A 460 2.41 15.31 21.51
CA TRP A 460 1.39 15.09 20.49
C TRP A 460 0.59 16.37 20.25
N PRO A 461 0.42 16.81 18.99
CA PRO A 461 -0.38 17.99 18.64
C PRO A 461 -1.80 17.94 19.19
N MET A 462 -2.41 16.75 19.28
CA MET A 462 -3.76 16.59 19.85
C MET A 462 -3.87 17.12 21.29
N SER A 463 -2.83 16.99 22.10
CA SER A 463 -2.85 17.51 23.47
C SER A 463 -3.02 19.03 23.50
N LEU A 464 -2.36 19.76 22.60
CA LEU A 464 -2.48 21.21 22.47
C LEU A 464 -3.85 21.62 21.91
N LEU A 465 -4.42 20.82 21.02
CA LEU A 465 -5.76 21.05 20.47
C LEU A 465 -6.83 20.90 21.55
N ILE A 466 -6.74 19.87 22.38
CA ILE A 466 -7.62 19.72 23.55
C ILE A 466 -7.35 20.83 24.57
N GLN A 467 -6.09 21.20 24.80
CA GLN A 467 -5.72 22.32 25.68
C GLN A 467 -6.41 23.62 25.24
N ALA A 468 -6.40 23.92 23.94
CA ALA A 468 -7.07 25.08 23.36
C ALA A 468 -8.61 25.01 23.50
N GLN A 469 -9.23 23.85 23.26
CA GLN A 469 -10.67 23.64 23.45
C GLN A 469 -11.11 23.81 24.92
N THR A 470 -10.21 23.62 25.86
CA THR A 470 -10.47 23.69 27.31
C THR A 470 -9.91 24.95 27.98
N SER A 471 -9.51 25.93 27.18
CA SER A 471 -9.07 27.25 27.65
C SER A 471 -10.04 28.35 27.24
N ASP A 472 -10.11 29.39 28.08
CA ASP A 472 -10.71 30.69 27.77
C ASP A 472 -9.67 31.81 27.68
N ASP A 473 -8.38 31.50 27.90
CA ASP A 473 -7.26 32.43 27.73
C ASP A 473 -6.84 32.49 26.25
N ASP A 474 -7.08 33.64 25.64
CA ASP A 474 -6.80 33.87 24.22
C ASP A 474 -5.32 33.69 23.87
N GLU A 475 -4.39 34.00 24.78
CA GLU A 475 -2.95 33.86 24.51
C GLU A 475 -2.51 32.39 24.62
N GLU A 476 -3.07 31.63 25.56
CA GLU A 476 -2.87 30.17 25.64
C GLU A 476 -3.38 29.49 24.36
N ILE A 477 -4.57 29.87 23.89
CA ILE A 477 -5.18 29.31 22.67
C ILE A 477 -4.30 29.60 21.45
N LYS A 478 -3.87 30.85 21.25
CA LYS A 478 -3.00 31.22 20.12
C LYS A 478 -1.69 30.45 20.15
N ASP A 479 -1.05 30.36 21.31
CA ASP A 479 0.21 29.62 21.46
C ASP A 479 0.05 28.13 21.13
N CYS A 480 -1.05 27.51 21.56
CA CYS A 480 -1.37 26.13 21.18
C CYS A 480 -1.53 25.97 19.65
N LEU A 481 -2.30 26.87 19.01
CA LEU A 481 -2.52 26.84 17.56
C LEU A 481 -1.23 27.09 16.78
N ASP A 482 -0.41 28.05 17.21
CA ASP A 482 0.86 28.40 16.57
C ASP A 482 1.83 27.24 16.63
N LEU A 483 1.93 26.55 17.78
CA LEU A 483 2.76 25.35 17.91
C LEU A 483 2.29 24.27 16.93
N VAL A 484 1.00 23.93 16.92
CA VAL A 484 0.44 22.92 16.01
C VAL A 484 0.72 23.30 14.55
N LEU A 485 0.42 24.54 14.16
CA LEU A 485 0.61 25.04 12.80
C LEU A 485 2.08 24.98 12.36
N ASN A 486 3.01 25.43 13.21
CA ASN A 486 4.45 25.40 12.93
C ASN A 486 5.02 23.97 12.83
N SER A 487 4.39 23.00 13.48
CA SER A 487 4.77 21.58 13.41
C SER A 487 4.21 20.85 12.18
N ALA A 488 3.12 21.37 11.58
CA ALA A 488 2.40 20.78 10.46
C ALA A 488 3.07 21.04 9.10
N LYS A 489 4.40 20.86 8.99
CA LYS A 489 5.19 21.23 7.80
C LYS A 489 4.77 20.52 6.51
N LEU A 490 4.08 19.37 6.62
CA LEU A 490 3.51 18.66 5.48
C LEU A 490 2.06 19.05 5.19
N GLY A 491 1.49 20.07 5.84
CA GLY A 491 0.12 20.51 5.62
C GLY A 491 -0.94 19.59 6.23
N LEU A 492 -0.56 18.70 7.16
CA LEU A 492 -1.44 17.83 7.94
C LEU A 492 -0.96 17.80 9.40
N VAL A 493 -1.84 17.38 10.31
CA VAL A 493 -1.51 17.18 11.73
C VAL A 493 -0.97 15.76 11.92
N HIS A 494 0.21 15.66 12.52
CA HIS A 494 0.90 14.40 12.79
C HIS A 494 0.51 13.81 14.16
N GLU A 495 0.87 12.56 14.39
CA GLU A 495 0.67 11.89 15.68
C GLU A 495 1.52 12.53 16.79
N SER A 496 2.84 12.59 16.59
CA SER A 496 3.77 13.15 17.58
C SER A 496 4.91 13.92 16.94
N ILE A 497 5.50 14.85 17.70
CA ILE A 497 6.60 15.74 17.29
C ILE A 497 7.74 15.65 18.31
N ASP A 498 9.00 15.44 17.86
CA ASP A 498 10.19 15.55 18.73
C ASP A 498 10.31 17.00 19.22
N VAL A 499 10.25 17.19 20.54
CA VAL A 499 10.20 18.54 21.16
C VAL A 499 11.43 19.40 20.88
N ASP A 500 12.56 18.81 20.50
CA ASP A 500 13.79 19.54 20.13
C ASP A 500 14.01 19.66 18.63
N ARG A 501 13.20 18.96 17.81
CA ARG A 501 13.35 18.87 16.35
C ARG A 501 11.99 18.73 15.68
N ALA A 502 11.30 19.84 15.43
CA ALA A 502 9.95 19.83 14.85
C ALA A 502 9.84 19.18 13.44
N SER A 503 10.95 18.89 12.76
CA SER A 503 10.95 18.12 11.51
C SER A 503 10.89 16.59 11.72
N GLN A 504 11.08 16.10 12.94
CA GLN A 504 10.95 14.69 13.28
C GLN A 504 9.58 14.45 13.92
N TYR A 505 8.78 13.65 13.25
CA TYR A 505 7.41 13.34 13.65
C TYR A 505 7.09 11.88 13.36
N THR A 506 5.98 11.39 13.93
CA THR A 506 5.41 10.07 13.60
C THR A 506 4.09 10.23 12.86
N ARG A 507 3.81 9.30 11.92
CA ARG A 507 2.61 9.22 11.06
C ARG A 507 2.28 10.51 10.30
N SER A 508 2.63 10.54 9.02
CA SER A 508 2.25 11.63 8.09
C SER A 508 0.74 11.62 7.75
N TRP A 509 0.09 10.46 7.88
CA TRP A 509 -1.35 10.29 7.64
C TRP A 509 -2.04 9.78 8.90
N PHE A 510 -2.57 10.71 9.69
CA PHE A 510 -3.38 10.40 10.87
C PHE A 510 -4.69 11.18 10.86
N ALA A 511 -5.74 10.58 10.29
CA ALA A 511 -7.00 11.28 10.05
C ALA A 511 -7.73 11.68 11.36
N TRP A 512 -7.53 10.95 12.46
CA TRP A 512 -8.08 11.33 13.76
C TRP A 512 -7.50 12.69 14.24
N ALA A 513 -6.18 12.87 14.20
CA ALA A 513 -5.55 14.14 14.60
C ALA A 513 -6.04 15.32 13.74
N ASN A 514 -6.22 15.10 12.43
CA ASN A 514 -6.84 16.07 11.52
C ASN A 514 -8.29 16.41 11.91
N GLY A 515 -9.08 15.39 12.30
CA GLY A 515 -10.44 15.57 12.81
C GLY A 515 -10.50 16.40 14.11
N VAL A 516 -9.59 16.15 15.07
CA VAL A 516 -9.50 16.95 16.31
C VAL A 516 -9.13 18.40 16.00
N PHE A 517 -8.22 18.63 15.05
CA PHE A 517 -7.87 19.98 14.59
C PHE A 517 -9.09 20.69 13.99
N ALA A 518 -9.82 20.01 13.10
CA ALA A 518 -11.04 20.53 12.51
C ALA A 518 -12.10 20.92 13.54
N VAL A 519 -12.37 20.05 14.53
CA VAL A 519 -13.28 20.37 15.65
C VAL A 519 -12.80 21.60 16.42
N THR A 520 -11.50 21.70 16.70
CA THR A 520 -10.91 22.83 17.43
C THR A 520 -11.11 24.14 16.68
N ILE A 521 -10.83 24.17 15.38
CA ILE A 521 -11.01 25.39 14.57
C ILE A 521 -12.48 25.78 14.47
N LEU A 522 -13.40 24.81 14.32
CA LEU A 522 -14.83 25.09 14.29
C LEU A 522 -15.37 25.59 15.64
N ASP A 523 -14.91 25.04 16.77
CA ASP A 523 -15.22 25.56 18.11
C ASP A 523 -14.77 27.02 18.25
N LEU A 524 -13.50 27.29 17.95
CA LEU A 524 -12.93 28.63 18.10
C LEU A 524 -13.55 29.63 17.11
N ALA A 525 -13.84 29.21 15.88
CA ALA A 525 -14.56 30.03 14.91
C ALA A 525 -15.96 30.45 15.40
N LYS A 526 -16.58 29.66 16.28
CA LYS A 526 -17.84 29.98 16.94
C LYS A 526 -17.66 30.80 18.21
N ARG A 527 -16.86 30.30 19.16
CA ARG A 527 -16.72 30.84 20.53
C ARG A 527 -15.77 32.04 20.62
N LYS A 528 -14.71 32.05 19.82
CA LYS A 528 -13.61 33.04 19.82
C LYS A 528 -13.24 33.47 18.38
N PRO A 529 -14.20 33.95 17.57
CA PRO A 529 -14.00 34.20 16.14
C PRO A 529 -12.85 35.17 15.83
N HIS A 530 -12.52 36.08 16.76
CA HIS A 530 -11.42 37.03 16.60
C HIS A 530 -10.04 36.35 16.57
N LEU A 531 -9.90 35.15 17.12
CA LEU A 531 -8.65 34.38 17.06
C LEU A 531 -8.43 33.70 15.69
N ILE A 532 -9.51 33.43 14.96
CA ILE A 532 -9.47 32.68 13.69
C ILE A 532 -9.65 33.59 12.47
N PHE A 533 -10.60 34.52 12.56
CA PHE A 533 -10.99 35.43 11.48
C PHE A 533 -10.56 36.89 11.71
N GLY A 534 -9.94 37.16 12.86
CA GLY A 534 -9.42 38.47 13.30
C GLY A 534 -10.44 39.42 13.92
N GLU A 535 -9.94 40.56 14.38
CA GLU A 535 -10.70 41.51 15.21
C GLU A 535 -12.04 41.95 14.60
N GLY A 536 -13.10 41.91 15.41
CA GLY A 536 -14.46 42.28 15.00
C GLY A 536 -15.20 41.25 14.13
N ALA A 537 -14.63 40.06 13.90
CA ALA A 537 -15.27 39.01 13.14
C ALA A 537 -16.51 38.44 13.85
N LYS A 538 -17.56 38.12 13.07
CA LYS A 538 -18.76 37.45 13.58
C LYS A 538 -18.48 35.97 13.86
N PRO A 539 -19.15 35.34 14.84
CA PRO A 539 -19.15 33.89 15.00
C PRO A 539 -19.46 33.16 13.68
N TYR A 540 -18.81 32.03 13.45
CA TYR A 540 -19.21 31.08 12.41
C TYR A 540 -20.00 29.95 13.06
N GLU A 541 -21.22 29.74 12.58
CA GLU A 541 -22.07 28.62 12.98
C GLU A 541 -22.53 27.88 11.74
N LEU A 542 -22.47 26.56 11.80
CA LEU A 542 -23.05 25.70 10.78
C LEU A 542 -24.57 25.81 10.88
N PHE A 543 -25.20 26.40 9.86
CA PHE A 543 -26.65 26.60 9.74
C PHE A 543 -27.27 27.50 10.84
N PRO A 544 -27.04 28.82 10.80
CA PRO A 544 -27.51 29.76 11.84
C PRO A 544 -29.03 29.91 11.95
N ASP A 545 -29.80 29.49 10.93
CA ASP A 545 -31.27 29.52 10.91
C ASP A 545 -31.85 28.11 10.76
N SER A 546 -32.25 27.46 11.86
CA SER A 546 -32.90 26.14 11.85
C SER A 546 -34.42 26.23 12.04
N SER A 547 -35.13 26.69 11.00
CA SER A 547 -36.52 26.28 10.78
C SER A 547 -36.56 25.33 9.58
N ALA A 548 -36.91 24.07 9.86
CA ALA A 548 -37.08 23.02 8.86
C ALA A 548 -38.05 23.44 7.75
N MET A 549 -37.65 23.37 6.46
CA MET A 549 -38.53 23.00 5.33
C MET A 549 -37.84 22.99 3.94
N THR A 550 -38.10 21.88 3.23
CA THR A 550 -38.23 21.66 1.76
C THR A 550 -37.07 21.95 0.79
N VAL A 551 -36.67 20.88 0.11
CA VAL A 551 -35.71 20.81 -1.00
C VAL A 551 -36.36 21.26 -2.32
N GLU A 552 -35.70 22.17 -3.05
CA GLU A 552 -35.92 22.41 -4.49
C GLU A 552 -34.59 22.25 -5.26
N PRO A 553 -34.60 21.73 -6.51
CA PRO A 553 -33.37 21.44 -7.25
C PRO A 553 -32.92 22.64 -8.10
N LEU A 554 -31.63 22.96 -8.07
CA LEU A 554 -31.04 24.05 -8.86
C LEU A 554 -30.14 23.56 -10.00
N HIS A 555 -30.25 24.35 -11.06
CA HIS A 555 -29.75 24.22 -12.42
C HIS A 555 -28.26 23.90 -12.58
N SER A 556 -28.00 23.05 -13.59
CA SER A 556 -26.70 22.71 -14.16
C SER A 556 -25.95 23.93 -14.72
N ILE A 557 -24.69 24.11 -14.28
CA ILE A 557 -23.71 24.99 -14.92
C ILE A 557 -22.58 24.09 -15.46
N HIS A 558 -22.38 24.11 -16.78
CA HIS A 558 -21.25 23.46 -17.44
C HIS A 558 -19.98 24.29 -17.21
N ILE A 559 -18.92 23.67 -16.67
CA ILE A 559 -17.56 24.22 -16.67
C ILE A 559 -16.64 23.26 -17.42
N ASN A 560 -16.11 23.74 -18.55
CA ASN A 560 -15.06 23.10 -19.33
C ASN A 560 -13.72 23.25 -18.57
N ILE A 561 -13.24 22.17 -17.95
CA ILE A 561 -11.87 22.07 -17.44
C ILE A 561 -11.13 21.03 -18.27
N ASN A 562 -10.14 21.48 -19.03
CA ASN A 562 -9.26 20.61 -19.80
C ASN A 562 -8.34 19.88 -18.78
N MET A 563 -8.75 18.70 -18.31
CA MET A 563 -8.01 17.89 -17.34
C MET A 563 -6.72 17.34 -17.98
N ALA A 564 -5.59 17.45 -17.27
CA ALA A 564 -4.36 16.75 -17.65
C ALA A 564 -4.58 15.22 -17.56
N LYS A 565 -4.19 14.49 -18.62
CA LYS A 565 -4.36 13.03 -18.72
C LYS A 565 -3.48 12.31 -17.69
N HIS A 566 -4.00 11.26 -17.04
CA HIS A 566 -3.24 10.39 -16.12
C HIS A 566 -2.01 9.79 -16.84
N ALA A 567 -0.85 9.75 -16.17
CA ALA A 567 0.41 9.33 -16.76
C ALA A 567 0.56 7.80 -16.77
N ILE A 568 0.69 7.18 -17.94
CA ILE A 568 0.83 5.72 -18.07
C ILE A 568 2.22 5.35 -18.56
N ASN A 569 2.91 4.44 -17.87
CA ASN A 569 4.26 4.03 -18.23
C ASN A 569 4.32 2.56 -18.65
N PHE A 570 4.11 2.31 -19.94
CA PHE A 570 4.33 1.00 -20.52
C PHE A 570 5.82 0.63 -20.64
N LEU A 571 6.77 1.57 -20.52
CA LEU A 571 8.22 1.35 -20.70
C LEU A 571 8.86 0.43 -19.64
N ARG A 572 8.39 0.48 -18.38
CA ARG A 572 9.06 -0.21 -17.26
C ARG A 572 9.07 -1.74 -17.38
N GLY A 573 10.24 -2.33 -17.17
CA GLY A 573 10.47 -3.77 -17.21
C GLY A 573 10.52 -4.44 -15.83
N TRP A 574 9.76 -3.92 -14.85
CA TRP A 574 9.76 -4.36 -13.45
C TRP A 574 8.45 -5.08 -13.10
N PRO A 575 8.43 -5.97 -12.10
CA PRO A 575 7.17 -6.41 -11.52
C PRO A 575 6.43 -5.22 -10.89
N SER A 576 5.11 -5.21 -10.98
CA SER A 576 4.26 -4.29 -10.19
C SER A 576 4.60 -4.42 -8.70
N PRO A 577 4.51 -3.33 -7.90
CA PRO A 577 4.67 -3.37 -6.45
C PRO A 577 3.84 -4.46 -5.77
N SER A 578 2.63 -4.77 -6.28
CA SER A 578 1.75 -5.81 -5.73
C SER A 578 2.27 -7.24 -5.88
N LEU A 579 3.27 -7.46 -6.74
CA LEU A 579 3.92 -8.76 -6.93
C LEU A 579 5.16 -8.96 -6.04
N LEU A 580 5.58 -7.94 -5.28
CA LEU A 580 6.79 -8.00 -4.47
C LEU A 580 6.55 -8.76 -3.14
N PRO A 581 7.34 -9.81 -2.83
CA PRO A 581 7.15 -10.60 -1.61
C PRO A 581 7.80 -9.97 -0.38
N ALA A 582 7.44 -8.72 -0.05
CA ALA A 582 8.05 -7.96 1.04
C ALA A 582 7.94 -8.69 2.40
N HIS A 583 6.77 -9.28 2.69
CA HIS A 583 6.53 -10.04 3.92
C HIS A 583 7.38 -11.33 4.01
N LEU A 584 7.60 -12.04 2.89
CA LEU A 584 8.45 -13.23 2.87
C LEU A 584 9.91 -12.85 3.12
N LEU A 585 10.40 -11.78 2.48
CA LEU A 585 11.76 -11.27 2.67
C LEU A 585 11.99 -10.78 4.11
N ALA A 586 11.01 -10.08 4.70
CA ALA A 586 11.07 -9.66 6.10
C ALA A 586 11.13 -10.87 7.05
N GLY A 587 10.28 -11.88 6.83
CA GLY A 587 10.30 -13.12 7.61
C GLY A 587 11.63 -13.89 7.50
N ALA A 588 12.18 -13.99 6.29
CA ALA A 588 13.49 -14.60 6.05
C ALA A 588 14.62 -13.82 6.75
N ALA A 589 14.59 -12.49 6.69
CA ALA A 589 15.54 -11.64 7.40
C ALA A 589 15.49 -11.87 8.91
N GLN A 590 14.30 -11.93 9.50
CA GLN A 590 14.13 -12.17 10.93
C GLN A 590 14.67 -13.54 11.36
N ARG A 591 14.33 -14.62 10.62
CA ARG A 591 14.83 -15.98 10.91
C ARG A 591 16.34 -16.08 10.80
N LEU A 592 16.91 -15.41 9.80
CA LEU A 592 18.34 -15.41 9.55
C LEU A 592 19.09 -14.63 10.63
N LEU A 593 18.69 -13.38 10.90
CA LEU A 593 19.42 -12.45 11.76
C LEU A 593 19.31 -12.76 13.25
N THR A 594 18.37 -13.64 13.65
CA THR A 594 18.22 -14.08 15.04
C THR A 594 19.00 -15.35 15.36
N ASN A 595 19.55 -16.05 14.36
CA ASN A 595 20.31 -17.29 14.55
C ASN A 595 21.83 -17.08 14.31
N PRO A 596 22.68 -17.09 15.36
CA PRO A 596 24.12 -16.90 15.23
C PRO A 596 24.84 -17.86 14.27
N THR A 597 24.33 -19.09 14.12
CA THR A 597 24.94 -20.06 13.19
C THR A 597 24.69 -19.70 11.72
N VAL A 598 23.71 -18.85 11.45
CA VAL A 598 23.31 -18.43 10.10
C VAL A 598 23.74 -16.99 9.82
N PHE A 599 23.52 -16.03 10.73
CA PHE A 599 23.85 -14.64 10.45
C PHE A 599 25.36 -14.38 10.38
N VAL A 600 26.19 -15.09 11.16
CA VAL A 600 27.64 -14.89 11.13
C VAL A 600 28.21 -15.15 9.72
N PRO A 601 27.98 -16.31 9.08
CA PRO A 601 28.44 -16.53 7.71
C PRO A 601 27.67 -15.69 6.65
N ALA A 602 26.46 -15.21 6.95
CA ALA A 602 25.69 -14.35 6.06
C ALA A 602 26.17 -12.88 6.06
N LEU A 603 26.74 -12.40 7.17
CA LEU A 603 27.28 -11.03 7.31
C LEU A 603 28.78 -10.93 7.02
N GLN A 604 29.44 -12.05 6.71
CA GLN A 604 30.83 -12.09 6.23
C GLN A 604 30.89 -12.02 4.70
N TYR A 605 32.08 -11.82 4.13
CA TYR A 605 32.29 -11.82 2.68
C TYR A 605 31.89 -13.15 2.00
N GLY A 606 31.96 -14.27 2.72
CA GLY A 606 31.55 -15.58 2.20
C GLY A 606 32.51 -16.19 1.18
N PRO A 607 32.24 -17.42 0.71
CA PRO A 607 33.03 -18.05 -0.35
C PRO A 607 32.90 -17.31 -1.69
N ASP A 608 33.96 -17.32 -2.51
CA ASP A 608 33.98 -16.78 -3.89
C ASP A 608 32.81 -17.32 -4.74
N GLU A 609 32.50 -18.59 -4.51
CA GLU A 609 31.38 -19.41 -4.96
C GLU A 609 30.01 -18.74 -4.94
N GLY A 610 29.78 -18.06 -3.80
CA GLY A 610 28.45 -17.79 -3.27
C GLY A 610 28.16 -18.54 -1.98
N TYR A 611 27.15 -18.05 -1.26
CA TYR A 611 26.61 -18.68 -0.07
C TYR A 611 26.22 -20.15 -0.36
N ARG A 612 26.95 -21.09 0.25
CA ARG A 612 26.85 -22.53 -0.04
C ARG A 612 25.42 -23.08 0.10
N PRO A 613 24.67 -22.78 1.17
CA PRO A 613 23.29 -23.25 1.27
C PRO A 613 22.44 -22.80 0.08
N LEU A 614 22.53 -21.53 -0.35
CA LEU A 614 21.78 -21.07 -1.51
C LEU A 614 22.15 -21.85 -2.77
N ARG A 615 23.42 -22.14 -3.01
CA ARG A 615 23.86 -22.93 -4.19
C ARG A 615 23.24 -24.33 -4.20
N GLU A 616 23.18 -24.99 -3.05
CA GLU A 616 22.56 -26.33 -2.90
C GLU A 616 21.04 -26.26 -3.11
N GLY A 617 20.38 -25.28 -2.48
CA GLY A 617 18.96 -25.03 -2.67
C GLY A 617 18.60 -24.71 -4.11
N LEU A 618 19.40 -23.86 -4.77
CA LEU A 618 19.24 -23.51 -6.19
C LEU A 618 19.45 -24.73 -7.09
N ALA A 619 20.50 -25.52 -6.88
CA ALA A 619 20.73 -26.73 -7.68
C ALA A 619 19.53 -27.68 -7.61
N ALA A 620 18.97 -27.88 -6.41
CA ALA A 620 17.79 -28.72 -6.24
C ALA A 620 16.53 -28.08 -6.86
N TRP A 621 16.35 -26.78 -6.70
CA TRP A 621 15.20 -26.04 -7.22
C TRP A 621 15.18 -25.97 -8.74
N LEU A 622 16.31 -25.61 -9.36
CA LEU A 622 16.50 -25.58 -10.80
C LEU A 622 16.46 -26.99 -11.39
N GLY A 623 17.07 -27.98 -10.72
CA GLY A 623 17.02 -29.38 -11.15
C GLY A 623 15.60 -29.93 -11.24
N ARG A 624 14.73 -29.57 -10.29
CA ARG A 624 13.28 -29.89 -10.37
C ARG A 624 12.59 -29.16 -11.50
N HIS A 625 12.90 -27.87 -11.72
CA HIS A 625 12.21 -27.09 -12.73
C HIS A 625 12.60 -27.50 -14.16
N TYR A 626 13.88 -27.76 -14.43
CA TYR A 626 14.38 -28.13 -15.77
C TYR A 626 14.53 -29.65 -15.98
N SER A 627 14.17 -30.46 -14.98
CA SER A 627 14.30 -31.91 -15.01
C SER A 627 15.73 -32.39 -15.30
N VAL A 628 16.70 -31.81 -14.58
CA VAL A 628 18.14 -32.13 -14.66
C VAL A 628 18.71 -32.48 -13.28
N ASP A 629 19.80 -33.25 -13.26
CA ASP A 629 20.47 -33.63 -12.01
C ASP A 629 21.01 -32.38 -11.27
N PRO A 630 20.66 -32.19 -9.98
CA PRO A 630 21.18 -31.09 -9.17
C PRO A 630 22.69 -31.13 -9.02
N ASP A 631 23.38 -30.05 -9.38
CA ASP A 631 24.82 -29.91 -9.18
C ASP A 631 25.19 -28.47 -8.74
N PRO A 632 25.43 -28.23 -7.43
CA PRO A 632 25.79 -26.91 -6.93
C PRO A 632 27.15 -26.43 -7.43
N GLU A 633 28.04 -27.31 -7.89
CA GLU A 633 29.35 -26.93 -8.44
C GLU A 633 29.27 -26.31 -9.83
N ARG A 634 28.09 -26.36 -10.47
CA ARG A 634 27.80 -25.66 -11.72
C ARG A 634 27.25 -24.25 -11.49
N ILE A 635 27.03 -23.84 -10.24
CA ILE A 635 26.36 -22.59 -9.89
C ILE A 635 27.34 -21.63 -9.19
N CYS A 636 27.43 -20.40 -9.70
CA CYS A 636 28.09 -19.26 -9.05
C CYS A 636 27.05 -18.19 -8.72
N ILE A 637 27.03 -17.67 -7.49
CA ILE A 637 26.10 -16.59 -7.07
C ILE A 637 26.60 -15.24 -7.57
N THR A 638 25.67 -14.41 -8.05
CA THR A 638 25.98 -13.16 -8.76
C THR A 638 25.12 -12.01 -8.23
N GLY A 639 25.52 -10.77 -8.52
CA GLY A 639 24.78 -9.57 -8.11
C GLY A 639 23.57 -9.25 -9.00
N GLY A 640 22.91 -10.28 -9.53
CA GLY A 640 21.87 -10.21 -10.55
C GLY A 640 22.40 -10.26 -11.99
N ALA A 641 21.47 -10.39 -12.94
CA ALA A 641 21.77 -10.68 -14.35
C ALA A 641 22.75 -9.69 -15.01
N SER A 642 22.50 -8.38 -14.93
CA SER A 642 23.34 -7.38 -15.62
C SER A 642 24.76 -7.28 -15.04
N GLN A 643 24.90 -7.37 -13.71
CA GLN A 643 26.22 -7.38 -13.09
C GLN A 643 26.98 -8.66 -13.45
N ASN A 644 26.27 -9.78 -13.59
CA ASN A 644 26.88 -11.01 -14.03
C ASN A 644 27.36 -10.96 -15.48
N VAL A 645 26.62 -10.34 -16.41
CA VAL A 645 27.11 -10.13 -17.78
C VAL A 645 28.47 -9.41 -17.76
N ALA A 646 28.58 -8.33 -16.98
CA ALA A 646 29.85 -7.63 -16.81
C ALA A 646 30.96 -8.54 -16.22
N ASN A 647 30.62 -9.36 -15.22
CA ASN A 647 31.55 -10.30 -14.60
C ASN A 647 32.03 -11.39 -15.58
N VAL A 648 31.12 -11.92 -16.41
CA VAL A 648 31.43 -12.88 -17.48
C VAL A 648 32.36 -12.24 -18.49
N LEU A 649 32.10 -11.01 -18.95
CA LEU A 649 32.99 -10.30 -19.87
C LEU A 649 34.36 -10.04 -19.24
N GLN A 650 34.40 -9.66 -17.96
CA GLN A 650 35.67 -9.47 -17.25
C GLN A 650 36.52 -10.74 -17.22
N SER A 651 35.91 -11.92 -17.07
CA SER A 651 36.63 -13.18 -16.93
C SER A 651 36.88 -13.96 -18.22
N TYR A 652 35.98 -13.90 -19.20
CA TYR A 652 35.97 -14.80 -20.36
C TYR A 652 36.16 -14.11 -21.71
N THR A 653 36.39 -12.80 -21.70
CA THR A 653 36.65 -12.03 -22.92
C THR A 653 37.86 -11.16 -22.77
N ASP A 654 38.49 -10.80 -23.88
CA ASP A 654 39.60 -9.83 -23.90
C ASP A 654 39.41 -8.90 -25.10
N PRO A 655 39.61 -7.57 -24.96
CA PRO A 655 39.38 -6.64 -26.05
C PRO A 655 40.24 -6.88 -27.30
N VAL A 656 41.39 -7.55 -27.19
CA VAL A 656 42.22 -7.94 -28.34
C VAL A 656 41.82 -9.32 -28.83
N PHE A 657 41.60 -10.30 -27.95
CA PHE A 657 41.29 -11.67 -28.36
C PHE A 657 39.85 -11.84 -28.89
N THR A 658 38.87 -11.30 -28.17
CA THR A 658 37.44 -11.42 -28.48
C THR A 658 37.08 -10.42 -29.57
N ARG A 659 36.67 -10.93 -30.73
CA ARG A 659 36.59 -10.18 -31.99
C ARG A 659 35.24 -9.53 -32.23
N ALA A 660 34.15 -10.21 -31.86
CA ALA A 660 32.80 -9.73 -32.10
C ALA A 660 31.83 -10.16 -30.98
N VAL A 661 30.86 -9.30 -30.72
CA VAL A 661 29.70 -9.58 -29.89
C VAL A 661 28.47 -9.58 -30.77
N TRP A 662 27.80 -10.73 -30.85
CA TRP A 662 26.59 -10.95 -31.63
C TRP A 662 25.38 -10.89 -30.70
N LEU A 663 24.50 -9.92 -30.90
CA LEU A 663 23.33 -9.74 -30.04
C LEU A 663 22.08 -10.08 -30.82
N VAL A 664 21.21 -10.86 -30.21
CA VAL A 664 19.85 -11.08 -30.71
C VAL A 664 19.17 -9.74 -31.06
N ALA A 665 18.54 -9.65 -32.23
CA ALA A 665 17.84 -8.45 -32.67
C ALA A 665 16.36 -8.77 -32.95
N PRO A 666 15.41 -8.20 -32.17
CA PRO A 666 15.59 -7.09 -31.22
C PRO A 666 16.26 -7.52 -29.90
N VAL A 667 17.01 -6.60 -29.28
CA VAL A 667 17.85 -6.86 -28.10
C VAL A 667 17.27 -6.25 -26.82
N PHE A 668 17.57 -6.84 -25.66
CA PHE A 668 17.48 -6.12 -24.39
C PHE A 668 18.48 -4.96 -24.37
N HIS A 669 18.01 -3.77 -24.72
CA HIS A 669 18.86 -2.60 -25.01
C HIS A 669 19.83 -2.20 -23.90
N LEU A 670 19.46 -2.40 -22.63
CA LEU A 670 20.35 -2.10 -21.49
C LEU A 670 21.55 -3.05 -21.39
N ALA A 671 21.60 -4.15 -22.14
CA ALA A 671 22.78 -5.00 -22.24
C ALA A 671 23.88 -4.37 -23.10
N CYS A 672 23.53 -3.60 -24.15
CA CYS A 672 24.52 -3.04 -25.10
C CYS A 672 25.60 -2.20 -24.40
N PRO A 673 25.26 -1.24 -23.50
CA PRO A 673 26.28 -0.47 -22.78
C PRO A 673 27.26 -1.33 -21.97
N ILE A 674 26.83 -2.47 -21.42
CA ILE A 674 27.68 -3.37 -20.63
C ILE A 674 28.83 -3.93 -21.50
N PHE A 675 28.54 -4.25 -22.77
CA PHE A 675 29.55 -4.68 -23.73
C PHE A 675 30.45 -3.51 -24.17
N GLU A 676 29.89 -2.32 -24.41
CA GLU A 676 30.68 -1.13 -24.75
C GLU A 676 31.68 -0.78 -23.64
N ASP A 677 31.22 -0.75 -22.39
CA ASP A 677 32.03 -0.48 -21.19
C ASP A 677 33.12 -1.53 -20.98
N SER A 678 32.91 -2.74 -21.50
CA SER A 678 33.90 -3.83 -21.49
C SER A 678 34.90 -3.76 -22.65
N GLY A 679 34.88 -2.69 -23.44
CA GLY A 679 35.82 -2.44 -24.54
C GLY A 679 35.34 -2.91 -25.92
N PHE A 680 34.06 -3.26 -26.08
CA PHE A 680 33.50 -3.75 -27.34
C PHE A 680 32.74 -2.70 -28.15
N ARG A 681 32.94 -1.41 -27.86
CA ARG A 681 32.37 -0.31 -28.66
C ARG A 681 32.74 -0.47 -30.14
N GLY A 682 31.74 -0.39 -31.02
CA GLY A 682 31.91 -0.58 -32.47
C GLY A 682 32.09 -2.03 -32.92
N ARG A 683 31.88 -3.01 -32.03
CA ARG A 683 31.98 -4.46 -32.32
C ARG A 683 30.73 -5.24 -31.89
N LEU A 684 29.61 -4.54 -31.78
CA LEU A 684 28.29 -5.11 -31.50
C LEU A 684 27.58 -5.32 -32.82
N TYR A 685 27.16 -6.56 -33.11
CA TYR A 685 26.56 -6.94 -34.38
C TYR A 685 25.19 -7.58 -34.15
N ALA A 686 24.21 -7.23 -34.97
CA ALA A 686 22.86 -7.75 -34.92
C ALA A 686 22.79 -9.18 -35.47
N ALA A 687 22.26 -10.09 -34.66
CA ALA A 687 21.83 -11.43 -35.04
C ALA A 687 20.29 -11.43 -35.12
N PRO A 688 19.69 -11.23 -36.31
CA PRO A 688 18.25 -11.06 -36.44
C PRO A 688 17.48 -12.30 -35.98
N GLU A 689 16.27 -12.10 -35.44
CA GLU A 689 15.34 -13.17 -35.13
C GLU A 689 14.31 -13.39 -36.25
N ASP A 690 13.98 -14.66 -36.51
CA ASP A 690 12.77 -15.07 -37.21
C ASP A 690 11.67 -15.51 -36.21
N GLU A 691 10.61 -16.16 -36.67
CA GLU A 691 9.50 -16.60 -35.81
C GLU A 691 9.90 -17.63 -34.74
N ASP A 692 11.04 -18.30 -34.90
CA ASP A 692 11.58 -19.32 -33.99
C ASP A 692 12.76 -18.79 -33.12
N GLY A 693 12.95 -17.47 -33.08
CA GLY A 693 14.04 -16.80 -32.35
C GLY A 693 15.24 -16.47 -33.24
N ILE A 694 16.46 -16.37 -32.69
CA ILE A 694 17.69 -16.03 -33.45
C ILE A 694 17.80 -16.88 -34.71
N ASP A 695 17.93 -16.25 -35.88
CA ASP A 695 18.17 -16.96 -37.13
C ASP A 695 19.61 -17.47 -37.17
N VAL A 696 19.76 -18.78 -36.89
CA VAL A 696 21.05 -19.48 -36.80
C VAL A 696 21.74 -19.54 -38.16
N GLU A 697 20.99 -19.66 -39.24
CA GLU A 697 21.52 -19.70 -40.61
C GLU A 697 22.11 -18.33 -41.01
N VAL A 698 21.38 -17.24 -40.73
CA VAL A 698 21.88 -15.88 -40.96
C VAL A 698 23.05 -15.55 -40.05
N LEU A 699 22.99 -15.93 -38.78
CA LEU A 699 24.10 -15.74 -37.85
C LEU A 699 25.35 -16.51 -38.30
N GLU A 700 25.21 -17.75 -38.77
CA GLU A 700 26.33 -18.52 -39.31
C GLU A 700 26.95 -17.85 -40.54
N ALA A 701 26.13 -17.34 -41.46
CA ALA A 701 26.61 -16.62 -42.64
C ALA A 701 27.39 -15.36 -42.23
N LYS A 702 26.89 -14.59 -41.26
CA LYS A 702 27.58 -13.39 -40.73
C LYS A 702 28.88 -13.74 -40.02
N LEU A 703 28.89 -14.76 -39.16
CA LEU A 703 30.09 -15.28 -38.48
C LEU A 703 31.16 -15.70 -39.48
N LYS A 704 30.77 -16.49 -40.50
CA LYS A 704 31.68 -16.93 -41.55
C LYS A 704 32.30 -15.77 -42.32
N ALA A 705 31.47 -14.81 -42.76
CA ALA A 705 31.95 -13.64 -43.48
C ALA A 705 32.89 -12.79 -42.62
N PHE A 706 32.58 -12.63 -41.34
CA PHE A 706 33.42 -11.92 -40.38
C PHE A 706 34.78 -12.62 -40.19
N GLU A 707 34.79 -13.94 -40.01
CA GLU A 707 36.01 -14.73 -39.90
C GLU A 707 36.90 -14.63 -41.15
N GLU A 708 36.31 -14.66 -42.34
CA GLU A 708 37.04 -14.48 -43.60
C GLU A 708 37.67 -13.08 -43.73
N LEU A 709 37.05 -12.05 -43.15
CA LEU A 709 37.58 -10.69 -43.11
C LEU A 709 38.67 -10.53 -42.04
N GLU A 710 38.48 -11.06 -40.84
CA GLU A 710 39.45 -10.97 -39.74
C GLU A 710 40.72 -11.76 -40.04
N ASN A 711 40.61 -12.96 -40.63
CA ASN A 711 41.77 -13.77 -40.99
C ASN A 711 42.70 -13.06 -42.01
N LYS A 712 42.21 -12.04 -42.74
CA LYS A 712 43.04 -11.21 -43.63
C LYS A 712 43.83 -10.12 -42.90
N LYS A 713 43.46 -9.77 -41.66
CA LYS A 713 44.10 -8.69 -40.89
C LYS A 713 45.38 -9.12 -40.15
N GLY A 714 45.74 -10.41 -40.18
CA GLY A 714 46.95 -10.94 -39.54
C GLY A 714 46.85 -11.03 -38.00
N ASP A 715 47.99 -11.31 -37.35
CA ASP A 715 48.08 -11.37 -35.88
C ASP A 715 47.87 -9.98 -35.26
N GLN A 716 47.03 -9.92 -34.22
CA GLN A 716 46.54 -8.68 -33.60
C GLN A 716 47.15 -8.45 -32.21
N GLY A 717 48.12 -9.27 -31.81
CA GLY A 717 48.84 -9.17 -30.55
C GLY A 717 48.31 -10.13 -29.47
N GLU A 718 49.07 -10.23 -28.39
CA GLU A 718 48.73 -11.07 -27.24
C GLU A 718 47.55 -10.48 -26.44
N PRO A 719 46.70 -11.32 -25.81
CA PRO A 719 45.62 -10.85 -24.93
C PRO A 719 46.16 -9.99 -23.77
N TYR A 720 45.43 -8.94 -23.40
CA TYR A 720 45.76 -8.14 -22.20
C TYR A 720 45.51 -8.91 -20.91
N LYS A 721 44.46 -9.73 -20.90
CA LYS A 721 44.06 -10.53 -19.75
C LYS A 721 44.80 -11.86 -19.76
N ASN A 722 45.37 -12.23 -18.62
CA ASN A 722 45.86 -13.58 -18.37
C ASN A 722 44.72 -14.46 -17.82
N PRO A 723 44.16 -15.38 -18.62
CA PRO A 723 43.09 -16.26 -18.14
C PRO A 723 43.58 -17.27 -17.10
N GLY A 724 44.88 -17.59 -17.07
CA GLY A 724 45.42 -18.68 -16.27
C GLY A 724 44.80 -20.04 -16.62
N PRO A 725 44.94 -21.06 -15.77
CA PRO A 725 44.32 -22.38 -16.01
C PRO A 725 42.83 -22.43 -15.64
N LEU A 726 42.31 -21.41 -14.96
CA LEU A 726 40.96 -21.41 -14.38
C LEU A 726 39.92 -20.72 -15.26
N ARG A 727 40.33 -20.10 -16.38
CA ARG A 727 39.42 -19.40 -17.31
C ARG A 727 39.83 -19.66 -18.75
N LYS A 728 38.91 -19.39 -19.67
CA LYS A 728 39.10 -19.46 -21.13
C LYS A 728 38.73 -18.12 -21.74
N LEU A 729 39.45 -17.63 -22.75
CA LEU A 729 39.00 -16.51 -23.56
C LEU A 729 38.25 -17.05 -24.78
N TYR A 730 37.12 -16.44 -25.12
CA TYR A 730 36.35 -16.82 -26.31
C TYR A 730 36.56 -15.82 -27.44
N ARG A 731 36.64 -16.33 -28.67
CA ARG A 731 36.83 -15.51 -29.87
C ARG A 731 35.59 -14.67 -30.17
N HIS A 732 34.40 -15.19 -29.89
CA HIS A 732 33.13 -14.49 -30.06
C HIS A 732 32.27 -14.55 -28.79
N VAL A 733 31.33 -13.62 -28.68
CA VAL A 733 30.25 -13.68 -27.68
C VAL A 733 28.91 -13.61 -28.41
N ILE A 734 27.95 -14.41 -27.98
CA ILE A 734 26.56 -14.36 -28.43
C ILE A 734 25.71 -14.03 -27.20
N TYR A 735 24.89 -12.98 -27.27
CA TYR A 735 23.94 -12.63 -26.21
C TYR A 735 22.51 -12.87 -26.69
N ALA A 736 21.75 -13.65 -25.91
CA ALA A 736 20.41 -14.08 -26.25
C ALA A 736 19.48 -14.10 -25.02
N VAL A 737 18.18 -13.94 -25.25
CA VAL A 737 17.12 -14.18 -24.25
C VAL A 737 16.29 -15.36 -24.77
N PRO A 738 16.60 -16.62 -24.40
CA PRO A 738 16.08 -17.80 -25.12
C PRO A 738 14.58 -18.06 -24.92
N SER A 739 14.03 -17.58 -23.80
CA SER A 739 12.63 -17.79 -23.42
C SER A 739 11.96 -16.44 -23.16
N CYS A 740 10.80 -16.22 -23.78
CA CYS A 740 9.97 -15.02 -23.61
C CYS A 740 10.78 -13.71 -23.75
N GLY A 741 11.56 -13.60 -24.84
CA GLY A 741 12.59 -12.59 -25.04
C GLY A 741 12.11 -11.14 -24.84
N ASN A 742 12.93 -10.29 -24.24
CA ASN A 742 12.68 -8.85 -24.20
C ASN A 742 13.38 -8.17 -25.39
N PRO A 743 12.67 -7.57 -26.35
CA PRO A 743 11.24 -7.24 -26.30
C PRO A 743 10.30 -8.21 -27.04
N SER A 744 10.82 -9.14 -27.86
CA SER A 744 10.05 -9.88 -28.89
C SER A 744 8.95 -10.82 -28.35
N GLY A 745 9.03 -11.20 -27.08
CA GLY A 745 8.17 -12.21 -26.45
C GLY A 745 8.40 -13.63 -26.94
N LYS A 746 9.42 -13.87 -27.79
CA LYS A 746 9.68 -15.16 -28.45
C LYS A 746 10.41 -16.13 -27.54
N THR A 747 10.14 -17.42 -27.73
CA THR A 747 10.86 -18.54 -27.13
C THR A 747 11.43 -19.41 -28.24
N MET A 748 12.75 -19.64 -28.22
CA MET A 748 13.44 -20.49 -29.19
C MET A 748 13.01 -21.94 -29.07
N SER A 749 12.65 -22.60 -30.17
CA SER A 749 12.41 -24.05 -30.18
C SER A 749 13.65 -24.85 -29.78
N LEU A 750 13.44 -26.13 -29.42
CA LEU A 750 14.53 -27.06 -29.14
C LEU A 750 15.52 -27.15 -30.32
N LYS A 751 15.01 -27.25 -31.56
CA LYS A 751 15.86 -27.30 -32.76
C LYS A 751 16.73 -26.05 -32.86
N ARG A 752 16.14 -24.87 -32.61
CA ARG A 752 16.88 -23.62 -32.66
C ARG A 752 17.96 -23.53 -31.59
N ARG A 753 17.62 -23.93 -30.37
CA ARG A 753 18.56 -24.00 -29.23
C ARG A 753 19.76 -24.90 -29.53
N GLU A 754 19.51 -26.12 -30.03
CA GLU A 754 20.59 -27.04 -30.43
C GLU A 754 21.47 -26.47 -31.55
N GLY A 755 20.85 -25.87 -32.58
CA GLY A 755 21.56 -25.23 -33.68
C GLY A 755 22.50 -24.13 -33.19
N LEU A 756 22.02 -23.27 -32.29
CA LEU A 756 22.81 -22.18 -31.73
C LEU A 756 24.00 -22.69 -30.90
N VAL A 757 23.82 -23.72 -30.06
CA VAL A 757 24.93 -24.31 -29.28
C VAL A 757 25.99 -24.93 -30.19
N ARG A 758 25.58 -25.69 -31.22
CA ARG A 758 26.51 -26.28 -32.20
C ARG A 758 27.27 -25.19 -32.95
N LEU A 759 26.59 -24.10 -33.32
CA LEU A 759 27.21 -22.96 -33.98
C LEU A 759 28.24 -22.27 -33.07
N ALA A 760 27.90 -22.05 -31.80
CA ALA A 760 28.81 -21.44 -30.84
C ALA A 760 30.09 -22.27 -30.63
N ARG A 761 29.97 -23.60 -30.55
CA ARG A 761 31.14 -24.49 -30.51
C ARG A 761 32.00 -24.39 -31.77
N LYS A 762 31.37 -24.36 -32.95
CA LYS A 762 32.05 -24.30 -34.24
C LYS A 762 32.92 -23.04 -34.39
N TYR A 763 32.47 -21.90 -33.90
CA TYR A 763 33.16 -20.61 -34.04
C TYR A 763 33.88 -20.14 -32.77
N ASP A 764 33.99 -20.98 -31.73
CA ASP A 764 34.53 -20.58 -30.43
C ASP A 764 33.84 -19.35 -29.82
N ALA A 765 32.50 -19.37 -29.82
CA ALA A 765 31.66 -18.34 -29.24
C ALA A 765 31.17 -18.74 -27.85
N LEU A 766 31.13 -17.79 -26.91
CA LEU A 766 30.42 -17.94 -25.64
C LEU A 766 29.00 -17.41 -25.79
N ILE A 767 28.01 -18.27 -25.55
CA ILE A 767 26.62 -17.85 -25.42
C ILE A 767 26.37 -17.42 -23.96
N ILE A 768 25.94 -16.18 -23.79
CA ILE A 768 25.38 -15.65 -22.55
C ILE A 768 23.85 -15.68 -22.71
N ALA A 769 23.21 -16.67 -22.08
CA ALA A 769 21.76 -16.88 -22.14
C ALA A 769 21.07 -16.18 -20.95
N ASP A 770 20.30 -15.12 -21.19
CA ASP A 770 19.63 -14.36 -20.15
C ASP A 770 18.29 -15.00 -19.75
N ASP A 771 18.37 -16.04 -18.91
CA ASP A 771 17.25 -16.93 -18.53
C ASP A 771 16.38 -16.34 -17.39
N VAL A 772 16.11 -15.04 -17.44
CA VAL A 772 15.41 -14.31 -16.36
C VAL A 772 13.88 -14.46 -16.38
N TYR A 773 13.32 -15.03 -17.44
CA TYR A 773 11.87 -15.22 -17.62
C TYR A 773 11.40 -16.68 -17.58
N ASP A 774 12.30 -17.65 -17.38
CA ASP A 774 11.97 -19.08 -17.51
C ASP A 774 10.83 -19.52 -16.58
N PHE A 775 10.78 -18.98 -15.35
CA PHE A 775 9.72 -19.24 -14.36
C PHE A 775 8.39 -18.52 -14.65
N LEU A 776 8.32 -17.67 -15.68
CA LEU A 776 7.20 -16.77 -15.95
C LEU A 776 6.44 -17.19 -17.20
N GLN A 777 6.09 -18.48 -17.29
CA GLN A 777 5.37 -19.06 -18.41
C GLN A 777 4.06 -19.71 -17.98
N TRP A 778 3.05 -19.63 -18.84
CA TRP A 778 1.72 -20.21 -18.64
C TRP A 778 1.11 -20.64 -19.97
N ARG A 779 0.11 -21.53 -19.89
CA ARG A 779 -0.69 -21.90 -21.06
C ARG A 779 -1.67 -20.79 -21.41
N ILE A 780 -1.92 -20.63 -22.70
CA ILE A 780 -2.96 -19.78 -23.26
C ILE A 780 -4.02 -20.68 -23.93
N PRO A 781 -5.26 -20.21 -24.11
CA PRO A 781 -6.26 -21.02 -24.79
C PRO A 781 -5.99 -21.07 -26.31
N SER A 782 -6.19 -22.23 -26.93
CA SER A 782 -6.01 -22.44 -28.38
C SER A 782 -7.01 -21.63 -29.23
N GLU A 783 -8.14 -21.22 -28.62
CA GLU A 783 -9.10 -20.27 -29.17
C GLU A 783 -9.45 -19.19 -28.13
N PRO A 784 -9.92 -17.99 -28.51
CA PRO A 784 -10.30 -16.94 -27.56
C PRO A 784 -11.34 -17.44 -26.55
N GLY A 785 -11.01 -17.48 -25.25
CA GLY A 785 -11.90 -18.07 -24.25
C GLY A 785 -11.27 -18.35 -22.89
N VAL A 786 -11.70 -19.45 -22.26
CA VAL A 786 -11.35 -19.83 -20.88
C VAL A 786 -9.85 -20.12 -20.76
N TRP A 787 -9.18 -19.37 -19.89
CA TRP A 787 -7.75 -19.54 -19.66
C TRP A 787 -7.49 -20.74 -18.76
N PRO A 788 -6.51 -21.60 -19.08
CA PRO A 788 -6.18 -22.74 -18.22
C PRO A 788 -5.70 -22.26 -16.85
N ALA A 789 -6.30 -22.82 -15.80
CA ALA A 789 -5.87 -22.57 -14.42
C ALA A 789 -4.60 -23.35 -14.06
N GLU A 790 -4.32 -24.45 -14.77
CA GLU A 790 -3.18 -25.32 -14.49
C GLU A 790 -1.89 -24.72 -15.04
N MET A 791 -0.94 -24.50 -14.14
CA MET A 791 0.39 -23.99 -14.42
C MET A 791 1.38 -25.14 -14.30
N PRO A 792 2.09 -25.54 -15.37
CA PRO A 792 3.02 -26.66 -15.26
C PRO A 792 4.15 -26.31 -14.28
N PRO A 793 4.55 -27.23 -13.40
CA PRO A 793 5.62 -27.00 -12.44
C PRO A 793 7.01 -26.98 -13.09
N GLU A 794 7.13 -27.61 -14.27
CA GLU A 794 8.37 -27.81 -15.01
C GLU A 794 8.48 -26.85 -16.21
N ALA A 795 9.71 -26.57 -16.61
CA ALA A 795 10.04 -25.84 -17.81
C ALA A 795 9.67 -26.65 -19.05
N TYR A 796 9.14 -25.97 -20.07
CA TYR A 796 8.71 -26.61 -21.32
C TYR A 796 9.86 -27.05 -22.22
N LEU A 797 11.02 -26.40 -22.09
CA LEU A 797 12.19 -26.62 -22.94
C LEU A 797 13.46 -26.59 -22.08
N PRO A 798 14.48 -27.39 -22.42
CA PRO A 798 15.78 -27.34 -21.75
C PRO A 798 16.49 -26.01 -22.04
N ARG A 799 17.33 -25.57 -21.11
CA ARG A 799 18.17 -24.38 -21.30
C ARG A 799 19.31 -24.68 -22.28
N LEU A 800 19.87 -23.62 -22.86
CA LEU A 800 21.04 -23.74 -23.74
C LEU A 800 22.24 -24.36 -23.01
N SER A 801 22.42 -24.07 -21.72
CA SER A 801 23.49 -24.65 -20.88
C SER A 801 23.34 -26.15 -20.68
N ASP A 802 22.10 -26.65 -20.57
CA ASP A 802 21.82 -28.07 -20.39
C ASP A 802 22.02 -28.83 -21.72
N ILE A 803 21.67 -28.22 -22.85
CA ILE A 803 21.98 -28.74 -24.19
C ILE A 803 23.49 -28.79 -24.41
N ASP A 804 24.23 -27.73 -24.06
CA ASP A 804 25.68 -27.73 -24.17
C ASP A 804 26.31 -28.85 -23.34
N GLN A 805 25.81 -29.09 -22.13
CA GLN A 805 26.28 -30.23 -21.34
C GLN A 805 25.94 -31.58 -21.99
N ALA A 806 24.71 -31.74 -22.50
CA ALA A 806 24.24 -32.98 -23.13
C ALA A 806 25.01 -33.34 -24.42
N LEU A 807 25.53 -32.34 -25.15
CA LEU A 807 26.41 -32.54 -26.31
C LEU A 807 27.85 -32.96 -25.94
N GLY A 808 28.14 -33.16 -24.66
CA GLY A 808 29.46 -33.51 -24.12
C GLY A 808 30.35 -32.28 -23.94
N ILE A 809 31.11 -32.23 -22.84
CA ILE A 809 31.94 -31.06 -22.50
C ILE A 809 33.20 -31.05 -23.39
N PRO A 810 33.49 -29.95 -24.12
CA PRO A 810 34.69 -29.83 -24.94
C PRO A 810 36.00 -29.90 -24.13
N GLU A 811 37.12 -30.11 -24.84
CA GLU A 811 38.46 -30.09 -24.26
C GLU A 811 38.72 -28.78 -23.49
N GLY A 812 39.27 -28.88 -22.29
CA GLY A 812 39.43 -27.75 -21.35
C GLY A 812 38.27 -27.55 -20.37
N GLY A 813 37.11 -28.21 -20.56
CA GLY A 813 36.07 -28.33 -19.53
C GLY A 813 35.10 -27.15 -19.40
N PHE A 814 35.30 -26.04 -20.11
CA PHE A 814 34.54 -24.78 -19.92
C PHE A 814 33.18 -24.73 -20.63
N GLY A 815 32.96 -25.53 -21.68
CA GLY A 815 31.76 -25.41 -22.52
C GLY A 815 31.72 -24.12 -23.33
N ASN A 816 30.56 -23.79 -23.89
CA ASN A 816 30.31 -22.60 -24.72
C ASN A 816 29.04 -21.86 -24.31
N VAL A 817 28.39 -22.24 -23.20
CA VAL A 817 27.15 -21.60 -22.74
C VAL A 817 27.17 -21.35 -21.25
N VAL A 818 26.70 -20.17 -20.85
CA VAL A 818 26.32 -19.84 -19.48
C VAL A 818 24.88 -19.37 -19.43
N SER A 819 24.09 -20.00 -18.56
CA SER A 819 22.76 -19.53 -18.14
C SER A 819 22.94 -18.41 -17.11
N ASN A 820 22.25 -17.29 -17.34
CA ASN A 820 22.31 -16.08 -16.52
C ASN A 820 20.94 -15.85 -15.86
N GLY A 821 20.76 -16.36 -14.65
CA GLY A 821 19.52 -16.27 -13.90
C GLY A 821 19.48 -15.11 -12.90
N SER A 822 18.28 -14.70 -12.50
CA SER A 822 18.09 -13.65 -11.50
C SER A 822 16.80 -13.78 -10.72
N PHE A 823 16.84 -13.36 -9.46
CA PHE A 823 15.64 -13.20 -8.63
C PHE A 823 14.84 -11.91 -8.94
N SER A 824 15.33 -11.04 -9.83
CA SER A 824 14.74 -9.71 -10.07
C SER A 824 13.26 -9.75 -10.51
N LYS A 825 12.86 -10.80 -11.23
CA LYS A 825 11.50 -10.95 -11.75
C LYS A 825 10.56 -11.73 -10.83
N ILE A 826 11.12 -12.38 -9.81
CA ILE A 826 10.41 -13.35 -8.94
C ILE A 826 10.45 -13.03 -7.44
N ALA A 827 11.42 -12.22 -7.00
CA ALA A 827 11.53 -11.72 -5.62
C ALA A 827 11.67 -10.19 -5.55
N GLY A 828 11.97 -9.54 -6.67
CA GLY A 828 12.07 -8.08 -6.80
C GLY A 828 13.48 -7.62 -7.19
N PRO A 829 13.62 -6.55 -7.99
CA PRO A 829 14.91 -6.11 -8.53
C PRO A 829 15.88 -5.57 -7.47
N GLY A 830 15.36 -5.08 -6.34
CA GLY A 830 16.14 -4.52 -5.24
C GLY A 830 16.98 -5.55 -4.46
N VAL A 831 16.68 -6.86 -4.56
CA VAL A 831 17.45 -7.90 -3.85
C VAL A 831 18.88 -8.05 -4.39
N ARG A 832 19.13 -7.59 -5.64
CA ARG A 832 20.45 -7.60 -6.28
C ARG A 832 21.18 -8.96 -6.20
N THR A 833 20.43 -10.06 -6.34
CA THR A 833 20.98 -11.42 -6.34
C THR A 833 20.53 -12.19 -7.58
N GLY A 834 21.43 -13.00 -8.12
CA GLY A 834 21.20 -13.92 -9.23
C GLY A 834 22.19 -15.07 -9.20
N TRP A 835 22.26 -15.80 -10.30
CA TRP A 835 23.19 -16.92 -10.44
C TRP A 835 23.66 -17.08 -11.88
N ALA A 836 24.87 -17.60 -12.04
CA ALA A 836 25.38 -18.13 -13.29
C ALA A 836 25.40 -19.65 -13.21
N GLU A 837 24.90 -20.33 -14.24
CA GLU A 837 24.99 -21.79 -14.33
C GLU A 837 25.62 -22.23 -15.65
N GLY A 838 26.66 -23.04 -15.57
CA GLY A 838 27.42 -23.53 -16.73
C GLY A 838 28.05 -24.88 -16.44
N THR A 839 29.23 -25.15 -17.00
CA THR A 839 30.05 -26.28 -16.54
C THR A 839 30.69 -25.95 -15.19
N ARG A 840 31.16 -26.97 -14.46
CA ARG A 840 31.89 -26.76 -13.19
C ARG A 840 33.12 -25.86 -13.37
N ALA A 841 33.87 -26.06 -14.45
CA ALA A 841 35.04 -25.24 -14.76
C ALA A 841 34.65 -23.79 -15.04
N PHE A 842 33.55 -23.55 -15.76
CA PHE A 842 33.06 -22.20 -16.03
C PHE A 842 32.57 -21.50 -14.75
N ALA A 843 31.74 -22.16 -13.95
CA ALA A 843 31.19 -21.58 -12.73
C ALA A 843 32.30 -21.25 -11.73
N PHE A 844 33.26 -22.17 -11.55
CA PHE A 844 34.42 -21.94 -10.72
C PHE A 844 35.28 -20.80 -11.28
N GLY A 845 35.64 -20.83 -12.56
CA GLY A 845 36.44 -19.78 -13.19
C GLY A 845 35.83 -18.37 -13.08
N LEU A 846 34.50 -18.27 -13.14
CA LEU A 846 33.77 -17.01 -12.95
C LEU A 846 33.86 -16.50 -11.51
N ALA A 847 33.72 -17.39 -10.54
CA ALA A 847 33.87 -17.06 -9.13
C ALA A 847 35.29 -16.56 -8.78
N GLN A 848 36.29 -16.99 -9.56
CA GLN A 848 37.68 -16.56 -9.40
C GLN A 848 37.98 -15.18 -10.02
N THR A 849 36.97 -14.42 -10.44
CA THR A 849 37.15 -13.03 -10.86
C THR A 849 37.71 -12.20 -9.70
N ALA A 850 38.67 -11.31 -9.97
CA ALA A 850 39.41 -10.61 -8.92
C ALA A 850 38.51 -9.79 -7.97
N SER A 851 37.42 -9.22 -8.49
CA SER A 851 36.41 -8.52 -7.69
C SER A 851 35.69 -9.43 -6.71
N SER A 852 35.36 -10.66 -7.12
CA SER A 852 34.75 -11.67 -6.26
C SER A 852 35.76 -12.24 -5.26
N LYS A 853 37.01 -12.50 -5.66
CA LYS A 853 38.05 -12.96 -4.73
C LYS A 853 38.37 -11.98 -3.61
N SER A 854 38.34 -10.69 -3.90
CA SER A 854 38.70 -9.67 -2.91
C SER A 854 37.66 -9.51 -1.81
N GLY A 855 36.38 -9.73 -2.12
CA GLY A 855 35.25 -9.42 -1.23
C GLY A 855 34.24 -10.55 -1.07
N GLY A 856 34.58 -11.77 -1.52
CA GLY A 856 33.65 -12.88 -1.65
C GLY A 856 32.53 -12.62 -2.67
N ALA A 857 31.56 -13.53 -2.73
CA ALA A 857 30.46 -13.42 -3.67
C ALA A 857 29.57 -12.19 -3.38
N PRO A 858 29.05 -11.52 -4.43
CA PRO A 858 28.19 -10.37 -4.27
C PRO A 858 26.88 -10.72 -3.54
N SER A 859 26.35 -9.75 -2.78
CA SER A 859 25.03 -9.82 -2.14
C SER A 859 24.85 -10.98 -1.15
N GLN A 860 25.91 -11.33 -0.39
CA GLN A 860 25.92 -12.46 0.54
C GLN A 860 24.71 -12.50 1.50
N LEU A 861 24.36 -11.37 2.13
CA LEU A 861 23.20 -11.30 3.05
C LEU A 861 21.89 -11.61 2.32
N CYS A 862 21.67 -10.99 1.16
CA CYS A 862 20.48 -11.24 0.34
C CYS A 862 20.45 -12.68 -0.17
N ALA A 863 21.59 -13.26 -0.53
CA ALA A 863 21.72 -14.66 -0.92
C ALA A 863 21.30 -15.60 0.23
N ALA A 864 21.66 -15.28 1.47
CA ALA A 864 21.26 -16.07 2.62
C ALA A 864 19.75 -15.92 2.94
N MET A 865 19.15 -14.75 2.77
CA MET A 865 17.68 -14.58 2.85
C MET A 865 16.96 -15.37 1.76
N LEU A 866 17.44 -15.32 0.52
CA LEU A 866 16.88 -16.08 -0.59
C LEU A 866 17.06 -17.59 -0.40
N SER A 867 18.15 -18.01 0.27
CA SER A 867 18.36 -19.41 0.64
C SER A 867 17.20 -19.92 1.49
N ASP A 868 16.79 -19.17 2.51
CA ASP A 868 15.66 -19.53 3.36
C ASP A 868 14.36 -19.67 2.54
N LEU A 869 14.08 -18.74 1.62
CA LEU A 869 12.88 -18.81 0.77
C LEU A 869 12.91 -19.98 -0.23
N VAL A 870 14.08 -20.32 -0.77
CA VAL A 870 14.23 -21.45 -1.69
C VAL A 870 14.07 -22.79 -0.96
N HIS A 871 14.67 -22.96 0.23
CA HIS A 871 14.59 -24.22 0.98
C HIS A 871 13.22 -24.45 1.61
N SER A 872 12.57 -23.39 2.10
CA SER A 872 11.21 -23.48 2.66
C SER A 872 10.15 -23.75 1.59
N GLY A 873 10.47 -23.49 0.32
CA GLY A 873 9.53 -23.57 -0.80
C GLY A 873 8.61 -22.35 -0.93
N GLU A 874 8.75 -21.35 -0.07
CA GLU A 874 7.94 -20.13 -0.10
C GLU A 874 8.13 -19.33 -1.39
N LEU A 875 9.35 -19.30 -1.95
CA LEU A 875 9.57 -18.66 -3.24
C LEU A 875 8.77 -19.34 -4.37
N GLN A 876 8.78 -20.68 -4.39
CA GLN A 876 8.04 -21.43 -5.42
C GLN A 876 6.53 -21.20 -5.26
N LYS A 877 6.01 -21.23 -4.03
CA LYS A 877 4.61 -20.91 -3.74
C LYS A 877 4.25 -19.50 -4.22
N HIS A 878 5.09 -18.50 -3.96
CA HIS A 878 4.87 -17.13 -4.43
C HIS A 878 4.82 -17.03 -5.96
N ILE A 879 5.73 -17.74 -6.65
CA ILE A 879 5.72 -17.81 -8.12
C ILE A 879 4.41 -18.42 -8.63
N ASP A 880 3.97 -19.51 -8.02
CA ASP A 880 2.83 -20.31 -8.50
C ASP A 880 1.48 -19.71 -8.15
N GLN A 881 1.36 -19.12 -6.97
CA GLN A 881 0.10 -18.65 -6.40
C GLN A 881 -0.13 -17.16 -6.63
N VAL A 882 0.94 -16.37 -6.80
CA VAL A 882 0.85 -14.91 -6.91
C VAL A 882 1.35 -14.44 -8.27
N ILE A 883 2.60 -14.72 -8.64
CA ILE A 883 3.22 -14.10 -9.81
C ILE A 883 2.60 -14.61 -11.12
N ARG A 884 2.64 -15.93 -11.38
CA ARG A 884 2.13 -16.50 -12.64
C ARG A 884 0.64 -16.21 -12.86
N PRO A 885 -0.26 -16.40 -11.88
CA PRO A 885 -1.67 -16.08 -12.07
C PRO A 885 -1.92 -14.59 -12.35
N SER A 886 -1.20 -13.70 -11.68
CA SER A 886 -1.38 -12.25 -11.86
C SER A 886 -0.85 -11.77 -13.21
N LEU A 887 0.31 -12.26 -13.65
CA LEU A 887 0.83 -11.96 -14.98
C LEU A 887 -0.05 -12.56 -16.09
N GLN A 888 -0.59 -13.77 -15.91
CA GLN A 888 -1.53 -14.37 -16.84
C GLN A 888 -2.80 -13.51 -17.01
N ARG A 889 -3.38 -13.01 -15.92
CA ARG A 889 -4.55 -12.12 -15.97
C ARG A 889 -4.25 -10.80 -16.68
N ARG A 890 -3.14 -10.14 -16.34
CA ARG A 890 -2.71 -8.88 -16.99
C ARG A 890 -2.40 -9.08 -18.48
N HIS A 891 -1.75 -10.19 -18.82
CA HIS A 891 -1.49 -10.57 -20.21
C HIS A 891 -2.79 -10.82 -20.99
N LYS A 892 -3.74 -11.56 -20.42
CA LYS A 892 -5.06 -11.76 -21.00
C LYS A 892 -5.73 -10.42 -21.31
N LEU A 893 -5.76 -9.53 -20.32
CA LEU A 893 -6.40 -8.22 -20.44
C LEU A 893 -5.74 -7.38 -21.54
N MET A 894 -4.41 -7.32 -21.54
CA MET A 894 -3.62 -6.66 -22.60
C MET A 894 -3.98 -7.21 -23.98
N LEU A 895 -3.97 -8.53 -24.19
CA LEU A 895 -4.29 -9.13 -25.49
C LEU A 895 -5.72 -8.85 -25.94
N ASP A 896 -6.69 -8.95 -25.04
CA ASP A 896 -8.10 -8.71 -25.37
C ASP A 896 -8.33 -7.25 -25.76
N THR A 897 -7.75 -6.29 -25.02
CA THR A 897 -7.86 -4.87 -25.37
C THR A 897 -7.10 -4.53 -26.66
N LEU A 898 -5.92 -5.12 -26.89
CA LEU A 898 -5.18 -4.95 -28.14
C LEU A 898 -5.98 -5.45 -29.35
N ARG A 899 -6.65 -6.60 -29.22
CA ARG A 899 -7.52 -7.16 -30.26
C ARG A 899 -8.71 -6.27 -30.57
N GLN A 900 -9.24 -5.57 -29.56
CA GLN A 900 -10.37 -4.66 -29.72
C GLN A 900 -9.96 -3.32 -30.35
N HIS A 901 -8.80 -2.77 -29.96
CA HIS A 901 -8.47 -1.37 -30.28
C HIS A 901 -7.35 -1.18 -31.29
N LEU A 902 -6.36 -2.09 -31.35
CA LEU A 902 -5.18 -1.95 -32.22
C LEU A 902 -5.23 -2.86 -33.45
N VAL A 903 -5.69 -4.11 -33.29
CA VAL A 903 -5.78 -5.06 -34.41
C VAL A 903 -6.67 -4.54 -35.55
N PRO A 904 -7.85 -3.92 -35.32
CA PRO A 904 -8.65 -3.34 -36.40
C PRO A 904 -7.96 -2.21 -37.18
N LEU A 905 -6.89 -1.65 -36.63
CA LEU A 905 -6.09 -0.61 -37.27
C LEU A 905 -4.97 -1.16 -38.15
N GLY A 906 -4.75 -2.48 -38.13
CA GLY A 906 -3.66 -3.16 -38.84
C GLY A 906 -2.46 -3.49 -37.95
N ALA A 907 -2.62 -3.47 -36.61
CA ALA A 907 -1.58 -3.93 -35.71
C ALA A 907 -1.55 -5.46 -35.64
N GLU A 908 -0.35 -6.03 -35.63
CA GLU A 908 -0.11 -7.46 -35.48
C GLU A 908 0.43 -7.75 -34.10
N VAL A 909 -0.20 -8.70 -33.41
CA VAL A 909 0.15 -9.08 -32.04
C VAL A 909 0.39 -10.57 -31.99
N ARG A 910 1.51 -10.98 -31.40
CA ARG A 910 1.87 -12.38 -31.23
C ARG A 910 0.88 -13.08 -30.29
N HIS A 911 0.35 -14.21 -30.74
CA HIS A 911 -0.51 -15.06 -29.92
C HIS A 911 0.27 -15.87 -28.89
N SER A 912 1.39 -16.48 -29.31
CA SER A 912 2.18 -17.42 -28.50
C SER A 912 3.67 -17.11 -28.53
N SER A 913 4.33 -17.27 -27.38
CA SER A 913 5.79 -17.15 -27.25
C SER A 913 6.52 -18.28 -27.97
N LEU A 914 6.00 -19.52 -27.93
CA LEU A 914 6.62 -20.68 -28.57
C LEU A 914 5.85 -21.06 -29.84
N LEU A 915 6.55 -21.06 -30.98
CA LEU A 915 5.96 -21.39 -32.28
C LEU A 915 5.33 -22.79 -32.25
N GLY A 916 4.04 -22.88 -32.62
CA GLY A 916 3.30 -24.13 -32.68
C GLY A 916 2.85 -24.69 -31.32
N ALA A 917 3.00 -23.94 -30.23
CA ALA A 917 2.50 -24.31 -28.90
C ALA A 917 1.61 -23.20 -28.33
N ASP A 918 0.70 -23.53 -27.43
CA ASP A 918 -0.17 -22.56 -26.73
C ASP A 918 0.47 -22.13 -25.40
N ILE A 919 1.63 -21.46 -25.49
CA ILE A 919 2.41 -21.02 -24.32
C ILE A 919 2.77 -19.55 -24.48
N TYR A 920 2.57 -18.76 -23.43
CA TYR A 920 3.05 -17.39 -23.36
C TYR A 920 3.81 -17.16 -22.06
N GLY A 921 4.67 -16.15 -22.02
CA GLY A 921 5.31 -15.75 -20.79
C GLY A 921 6.05 -14.42 -20.87
N GLY A 922 6.85 -14.16 -19.84
CA GLY A 922 7.60 -12.91 -19.71
C GLY A 922 6.71 -11.73 -19.30
N TYR A 923 7.12 -10.52 -19.66
CA TYR A 923 6.51 -9.26 -19.21
C TYR A 923 5.91 -8.41 -20.33
N PHE A 924 6.16 -8.76 -21.59
CA PHE A 924 6.01 -7.83 -22.71
C PHE A 924 5.19 -8.39 -23.87
N VAL A 925 4.58 -7.47 -24.61
CA VAL A 925 4.00 -7.72 -25.92
C VAL A 925 4.74 -6.86 -26.94
N TRP A 926 5.17 -7.49 -28.03
CA TRP A 926 5.76 -6.85 -29.20
C TRP A 926 4.70 -6.71 -30.28
N ILE A 927 4.44 -5.48 -30.71
CA ILE A 927 3.33 -5.13 -31.59
C ILE A 927 3.92 -4.53 -32.86
N ALA A 928 3.66 -5.14 -34.00
CA ALA A 928 3.99 -4.55 -35.30
C ALA A 928 2.81 -3.71 -35.82
N HIS A 929 3.07 -2.65 -36.56
CA HIS A 929 2.06 -1.77 -37.15
C HIS A 929 2.44 -1.36 -38.58
N ASN A 930 1.45 -0.97 -39.38
CA ASN A 930 1.66 -0.58 -40.79
C ASN A 930 1.23 0.87 -41.11
N LEU A 931 1.33 1.77 -40.13
CA LEU A 931 0.83 3.15 -40.23
C LEU A 931 1.69 4.08 -41.11
N GLY A 932 2.85 3.61 -41.59
CA GLY A 932 3.77 4.41 -42.40
C GLY A 932 4.46 5.55 -41.64
N VAL A 933 4.44 5.52 -40.31
CA VAL A 933 5.11 6.46 -39.41
C VAL A 933 5.98 5.63 -38.48
N SER A 934 7.20 6.08 -38.16
CA SER A 934 8.11 5.29 -37.32
C SER A 934 7.62 5.19 -35.87
N SER A 935 7.97 4.09 -35.22
CA SER A 935 7.67 3.81 -33.81
C SER A 935 8.24 4.87 -32.86
N ASP A 936 9.33 5.55 -33.23
CA ASP A 936 9.88 6.68 -32.48
C ASP A 936 8.94 7.89 -32.50
N VAL A 937 8.34 8.19 -33.65
CA VAL A 937 7.35 9.27 -33.78
C VAL A 937 6.09 8.93 -32.98
N ILE A 938 5.63 7.66 -33.04
CA ILE A 938 4.49 7.21 -32.23
C ILE A 938 4.81 7.31 -30.73
N SER A 939 6.00 6.93 -30.31
CA SER A 939 6.42 7.01 -28.90
C SER A 939 6.45 8.44 -28.39
N LYS A 940 6.94 9.37 -29.23
CA LYS A 940 6.91 10.81 -28.94
C LYS A 940 5.48 11.33 -28.86
N ALA A 941 4.64 11.01 -29.84
CA ALA A 941 3.25 11.44 -29.86
C ALA A 941 2.44 10.87 -28.67
N ALA A 942 2.72 9.62 -28.26
CA ALA A 942 2.13 9.03 -27.06
C ALA A 942 2.51 9.82 -25.79
N GLN A 943 3.76 10.24 -25.69
CA GLN A 943 4.20 11.06 -24.56
C GLN A 943 3.56 12.45 -24.56
N GLU A 944 3.55 13.13 -25.70
CA GLU A 944 3.11 14.53 -25.82
C GLU A 944 1.58 14.68 -25.81
N GLU A 945 0.84 13.79 -26.47
CA GLU A 945 -0.62 13.90 -26.62
C GLU A 945 -1.40 13.06 -25.61
N GLU A 946 -0.84 11.93 -25.15
CA GLU A 946 -1.54 10.96 -24.31
C GLU A 946 -0.96 10.84 -22.89
N ASN A 947 0.13 11.56 -22.60
CA ASN A 947 0.91 11.44 -21.36
C ASN A 947 1.33 9.99 -21.07
N MET A 948 1.75 9.28 -22.12
CA MET A 948 2.02 7.85 -22.08
C MET A 948 3.42 7.52 -22.61
N ILE A 949 4.21 6.81 -21.80
CA ILE A 949 5.54 6.33 -22.19
C ILE A 949 5.42 4.89 -22.72
N ILE A 950 5.75 4.68 -23.98
CA ILE A 950 5.83 3.35 -24.62
C ILE A 950 7.27 3.05 -25.07
N GLY A 951 7.58 1.78 -25.34
CA GLY A 951 8.88 1.40 -25.91
C GLY A 951 8.83 1.41 -27.43
N GLY A 952 9.36 2.46 -28.07
CA GLY A 952 9.56 2.49 -29.52
C GLY A 952 10.54 1.42 -29.97
N GLY A 953 10.27 0.77 -31.10
CA GLY A 953 11.00 -0.42 -31.52
C GLY A 953 12.50 -0.21 -31.72
N ASN A 954 12.89 0.95 -32.28
CA ASN A 954 14.29 1.28 -32.51
C ASN A 954 15.13 1.40 -31.22
N MET A 955 14.49 1.58 -30.05
CA MET A 955 15.18 1.49 -28.76
C MET A 955 15.82 0.12 -28.55
N PHE A 956 15.26 -0.93 -29.17
CA PHE A 956 15.71 -2.32 -29.05
C PHE A 956 16.55 -2.78 -30.26
N ALA A 957 17.03 -1.84 -31.08
CA ALA A 957 18.06 -2.10 -32.08
C ALA A 957 19.43 -2.31 -31.42
N VAL A 958 20.33 -3.02 -32.11
CA VAL A 958 21.69 -3.21 -31.64
C VAL A 958 22.49 -1.93 -31.86
N LYS A 959 22.98 -1.35 -30.76
CA LYS A 959 23.67 -0.06 -30.80
C LYS A 959 24.94 -0.13 -31.66
N GLY A 960 24.99 0.72 -32.70
CA GLY A 960 26.12 0.81 -33.62
C GLY A 960 26.06 -0.14 -34.83
N ASP A 961 24.97 -0.91 -34.99
CA ASP A 961 24.72 -1.74 -36.18
C ASP A 961 23.35 -1.41 -36.78
N ASP A 962 23.35 -0.64 -37.87
CA ASP A 962 22.14 -0.21 -38.58
C ASP A 962 21.58 -1.28 -39.55
N SER A 963 22.12 -2.52 -39.53
CA SER A 963 21.67 -3.58 -40.43
C SER A 963 20.26 -4.09 -40.13
N VAL A 964 19.71 -3.78 -38.95
CA VAL A 964 18.34 -4.12 -38.54
C VAL A 964 17.71 -2.91 -37.86
N ARG A 965 16.51 -2.54 -38.29
CA ARG A 965 15.71 -1.45 -37.70
C ARG A 965 14.32 -1.96 -37.34
N PHE A 966 13.71 -1.32 -36.36
CA PHE A 966 12.40 -1.66 -35.82
C PHE A 966 11.48 -0.44 -35.85
N ASP A 967 11.39 0.16 -37.05
CA ASP A 967 10.61 1.37 -37.29
C ASP A 967 9.10 1.12 -37.19
N ASN A 968 8.64 -0.13 -37.20
CA ASN A 968 7.22 -0.49 -37.24
C ASN A 968 6.75 -1.21 -35.99
N GLU A 969 7.59 -1.27 -34.94
CA GLU A 969 7.34 -2.10 -33.78
C GLU A 969 7.28 -1.27 -32.50
N ILE A 970 6.40 -1.66 -31.59
CA ILE A 970 6.22 -1.04 -30.28
C ILE A 970 6.18 -2.15 -29.24
N ARG A 971 6.84 -1.93 -28.10
CA ARG A 971 6.78 -2.84 -26.95
C ARG A 971 5.97 -2.24 -25.81
N LEU A 972 4.97 -2.99 -25.35
CA LEU A 972 4.21 -2.67 -24.14
C LEU A 972 4.51 -3.69 -23.02
N THR A 973 4.59 -3.22 -21.77
CA THR A 973 4.66 -4.08 -20.59
C THR A 973 3.27 -4.37 -20.05
N PHE A 974 3.01 -5.60 -19.61
CA PHE A 974 1.83 -5.92 -18.80
C PHE A 974 2.21 -6.28 -17.36
N ALA A 975 3.49 -6.26 -17.01
CA ALA A 975 3.95 -6.69 -15.69
C ALA A 975 4.01 -5.56 -14.65
N TRP A 976 4.26 -4.33 -15.09
CA TRP A 976 4.45 -3.15 -14.23
C TRP A 976 3.14 -2.47 -13.86
N LEU A 977 2.20 -2.38 -14.81
CA LEU A 977 0.96 -1.63 -14.68
C LEU A 977 -0.11 -2.42 -13.96
N GLU A 978 -1.02 -1.71 -13.30
CA GLU A 978 -2.25 -2.30 -12.81
C GLU A 978 -3.24 -2.56 -13.96
N GLU A 979 -4.25 -3.38 -13.72
CA GLU A 979 -5.12 -3.94 -14.76
C GLU A 979 -5.87 -2.85 -15.54
N HIS A 980 -6.38 -1.82 -14.87
CA HIS A 980 -7.07 -0.69 -15.51
C HIS A 980 -6.15 0.16 -16.41
N ASP A 981 -4.91 0.41 -16.01
CA ASP A 981 -3.93 1.22 -16.75
C ASP A 981 -3.54 0.54 -18.05
N ILE A 982 -3.53 -0.80 -18.06
CA ILE A 982 -3.35 -1.59 -19.27
C ILE A 982 -4.50 -1.30 -20.24
N VAL A 983 -5.75 -1.33 -19.77
CA VAL A 983 -6.93 -1.09 -20.62
C VAL A 983 -6.94 0.34 -21.14
N ASP A 984 -6.91 1.32 -20.25
CA ASP A 984 -6.94 2.75 -20.59
C ASP A 984 -5.75 3.13 -21.51
N GLY A 985 -4.56 2.67 -21.18
CA GLY A 985 -3.37 2.93 -21.99
C GLY A 985 -3.45 2.34 -23.40
N VAL A 986 -3.99 1.13 -23.55
CA VAL A 986 -4.19 0.51 -24.88
C VAL A 986 -5.31 1.21 -25.65
N GLU A 987 -6.40 1.62 -25.00
CA GLU A 987 -7.48 2.41 -25.61
C GLU A 987 -6.97 3.76 -26.14
N ARG A 988 -6.19 4.49 -25.32
CA ARG A 988 -5.55 5.75 -25.70
C ARG A 988 -4.56 5.56 -26.84
N LEU A 989 -3.76 4.50 -26.79
CA LEU A 989 -2.86 4.15 -27.90
C LEU A 989 -3.66 3.90 -29.18
N GLY A 990 -4.74 3.12 -29.12
CA GLY A 990 -5.62 2.87 -30.26
C GLY A 990 -6.20 4.16 -30.85
N ALA A 991 -6.69 5.07 -30.01
CA ALA A 991 -7.18 6.38 -30.43
C ALA A 991 -6.09 7.25 -31.07
N LEU A 992 -4.87 7.26 -30.50
CA LEU A 992 -3.72 7.95 -31.09
C LEU A 992 -3.35 7.35 -32.45
N LEU A 993 -3.26 6.03 -32.56
CA LEU A 993 -2.96 5.35 -33.81
C LEU A 993 -4.02 5.64 -34.89
N GLN A 994 -5.30 5.77 -34.51
CA GLN A 994 -6.36 6.22 -35.43
C GLN A 994 -6.10 7.63 -35.96
N ARG A 995 -5.70 8.58 -35.10
CA ARG A 995 -5.36 9.95 -35.53
C ARG A 995 -4.13 9.98 -36.43
N ILE A 996 -3.10 9.21 -36.09
CA ILE A 996 -1.89 9.06 -36.91
C ILE A 996 -2.24 8.48 -38.28
N LYS A 997 -3.08 7.43 -38.32
CA LYS A 997 -3.55 6.82 -39.58
C LYS A 997 -4.34 7.80 -40.45
N ALA A 998 -5.12 8.68 -39.84
CA ALA A 998 -5.91 9.68 -40.55
C ALA A 998 -5.07 10.83 -41.12
N ASN A 999 -3.92 11.16 -40.51
CA ASN A 999 -3.06 12.25 -40.94
C ASN A 999 -1.56 11.94 -40.77
N PRO A 1000 -1.00 10.98 -41.52
CA PRO A 1000 0.37 10.52 -41.31
C PRO A 1000 1.43 11.59 -41.66
N GLU A 1001 1.14 12.49 -42.59
CA GLU A 1001 2.09 13.55 -42.98
C GLU A 1001 2.31 14.59 -41.87
N HIS A 1002 1.27 14.93 -41.10
CA HIS A 1002 1.39 15.83 -39.96
C HIS A 1002 2.39 15.29 -38.92
N TYR A 1003 2.23 14.02 -38.55
CA TYR A 1003 3.07 13.37 -37.54
C TYR A 1003 4.51 13.14 -38.01
N ARG A 1004 4.73 12.88 -39.31
CA ARG A 1004 6.09 12.84 -39.87
C ARG A 1004 6.78 14.21 -39.78
N ALA A 1005 6.08 15.29 -40.13
CA ALA A 1005 6.63 16.64 -40.12
C ALA A 1005 6.94 17.18 -38.71
N THR A 1006 6.21 16.74 -37.68
CA THR A 1006 6.47 17.09 -36.27
C THR A 1006 7.55 16.23 -35.62
N GLY A 1007 7.81 15.03 -36.14
CA GLY A 1007 8.92 14.15 -35.75
C GLY A 1007 10.29 14.70 -36.15
N ASP A 1008 10.44 15.19 -37.39
CA ASP A 1008 11.73 15.63 -37.96
C ASP A 1008 12.26 16.96 -37.37
N LYS A 1009 11.41 17.81 -36.80
CA LYS A 1009 11.82 19.13 -36.26
C LYS A 1009 12.62 19.08 -34.95
N THR A 1010 12.77 17.91 -34.33
CA THR A 1010 13.32 17.77 -32.96
C THR A 1010 14.41 16.70 -32.82
N ALA A 1011 14.92 16.14 -33.93
CA ALA A 1011 15.97 15.12 -33.91
C ALA A 1011 17.31 15.57 -33.29
N GLN A 1012 17.44 16.83 -32.85
CA GLN A 1012 18.64 17.38 -32.20
C GLN A 1012 18.69 17.21 -30.67
N ASP A 1013 17.63 16.77 -29.98
CA ASP A 1013 17.56 16.77 -28.50
C ASP A 1013 17.53 15.38 -27.82
N GLN A 1014 17.62 14.27 -28.58
CA GLN A 1014 17.44 12.90 -28.03
C GLN A 1014 18.58 12.39 -27.12
N GLY A 1015 19.61 13.18 -26.85
CA GLY A 1015 20.75 12.77 -26.00
C GLY A 1015 20.53 12.84 -24.49
N ARG A 1016 19.39 13.36 -24.00
CA ARG A 1016 19.22 13.72 -22.57
C ARG A 1016 18.13 12.99 -21.78
N VAL A 1017 17.32 12.13 -22.41
CA VAL A 1017 16.14 11.56 -21.73
C VAL A 1017 16.47 10.30 -20.91
N VAL A 1018 17.67 9.71 -21.04
CA VAL A 1018 18.00 8.41 -20.42
C VAL A 1018 18.32 8.51 -18.90
N ASP A 1019 18.64 9.69 -18.37
CA ASP A 1019 19.12 9.85 -16.99
C ASP A 1019 18.02 9.94 -15.91
N SER A 1020 16.73 10.01 -16.28
CA SER A 1020 15.62 10.10 -15.31
C SER A 1020 14.94 8.75 -14.97
N PHE A 1021 15.52 7.61 -15.37
CA PHE A 1021 14.84 6.30 -15.35
C PHE A 1021 15.30 5.33 -14.24
N LYS A 1022 15.75 5.82 -13.09
CA LYS A 1022 15.92 4.99 -11.88
C LYS A 1022 14.89 5.31 -10.83
#